data_AF-A0A523RM56-F1
#
_entry.id   AF-A0A523RM56-F1
#
_cell.length_a   1.000
_cell.length_b   1.000
_cell.length_c   1.000
_cell.angle_alpha   90.00
_cell.angle_beta   90.00
_cell.angle_gamma   90.00
#
_symmetry.space_group_name_H-M   'P 1'
#
loop_
_entity.id
_entity.type
_entity.pdbx_description
1 polymer ?
#
loop_
_entity_poly.entity_id
_entity_poly.type
_entity_poly.pdbx_seq_one_letter_code
_entity_poly.pdbx_strand_id
1 'polypeptide(L)'
;MVKTFNKKYLLIFFPFLFNCVIYSAGIIQGDSQNPQQSFNQPLSVWAMDRLGDFFYVGARTAGAKSYALAFLPREKNEFFGLTQQKVFINGTENTNNPLYNAPIRLLTLLGQYYRPVVVPDNDPSKAYFIDNFTDKRIDVLQTAGIITTEEKVTNGIIGLASNNSERGGYVCAAVQNNNGDSFGEPGSGIALLMAYFVKEGEKEFFRFNQISVSAFDKSTPQIQIGSDVTFTSTAIDMHWDNYLGLLYIALQLQAGAGANDGVKALVIGTVNNNLILFRAIGPDSLFNGTNKDKKIVGAVGANIEVSLHKVRTMLTSTSLQYVIVLGGNVGVVNTKRSVFALPLVNDPNNPDIHGTLAKKDALPEDRFSDQEPYSFMSRGFRVAATASDDAVINTDIPARVGGGELTIGDIDDLFVKDDAVFAVVSNADTGQRPGVFYSRALFDQYGRIKAWTEWQRVSGSVEDSVFGSALDATTANMILLTGQDKDSINTVKRTFWGQGDNNGLGPLANVFNGAFPRDRGGIHGLFDMPATTTGLDDISLLIATGCQTVALVQTSTTNGSFVPTVGEIFETNKEVFINGTIDRDLSTADARVLIISGGALNSIGFINAAEIGQAGTQAWLFVGGDKGLAVLKRADGAGWDSPPGLGSGFSGLQQGTGFSLIGSYKHVRKLVYDDNFLYVLTDTKLDRIDLLQSNFATNVLVITTIAASEVNFTAQTTLFDLIVSEKFALLATSDGLFRIGNGLDIRTVTSGGGWRFVTIPEGCVPIIQLLALSKTGREQDVARFEGGTVYALVSFIGKNRAQVNRFSVQPVIGSQVNDQTISPLPDLFVKDIPSYFVSFGQFRDWIISDGALFFHEINRYLCDAPVIYLLGPGARSGLRFLADKNPSLPITMSEACFLLPLLRNSATGSWLLAGNEGLKINE
;
A
#
# COMPACT_ATOMS: atom_id res chain seq x y z
N MET A 1 -54.56 -9.71 44.68
CA MET A 1 -55.99 -10.05 44.69
C MET A 1 -56.61 -9.36 43.47
N VAL A 2 -56.86 -10.14 42.40
CA VAL A 2 -57.88 -9.98 41.33
C VAL A 2 -57.85 -8.63 40.54
N LYS A 3 -57.60 -8.56 39.22
CA LYS A 3 -58.29 -9.26 38.13
C LYS A 3 -57.54 -9.14 36.78
N THR A 4 -57.27 -10.30 36.19
CA THR A 4 -57.34 -10.71 34.78
C THR A 4 -57.41 -9.66 33.66
N PHE A 5 -56.42 -9.70 32.74
CA PHE A 5 -56.67 -9.56 31.30
C PHE A 5 -55.97 -10.70 30.55
N ASN A 6 -56.80 -11.57 29.98
CA ASN A 6 -56.43 -12.76 29.24
C ASN A 6 -56.55 -12.41 27.75
N LYS A 7 -55.44 -12.23 27.04
CA LYS A 7 -55.40 -12.26 25.56
C LYS A 7 -54.18 -13.05 25.13
N LYS A 8 -54.45 -14.24 24.58
CA LYS A 8 -53.49 -15.08 23.86
C LYS A 8 -52.96 -14.29 22.66
N TYR A 9 -51.70 -13.85 22.72
CA TYR A 9 -50.94 -13.53 21.52
C TYR A 9 -50.11 -14.76 21.18
N LEU A 10 -50.47 -15.40 20.06
CA LEU A 10 -49.64 -16.35 19.37
C LEU A 10 -48.39 -15.59 18.88
N LEU A 11 -47.30 -15.67 19.63
CA LEU A 11 -46.00 -15.17 19.21
C LEU A 11 -45.50 -16.11 18.11
N ILE A 12 -45.82 -15.75 16.87
CA ILE A 12 -45.19 -16.35 15.70
C ILE A 12 -43.74 -15.89 15.72
N PHE A 13 -42.84 -16.79 16.14
CA PHE A 13 -41.41 -16.67 15.90
C PHE A 13 -41.22 -16.65 14.37
N PHE A 14 -41.06 -15.46 13.80
CA PHE A 14 -40.37 -15.33 12.52
C PHE A 14 -38.90 -15.65 12.80
N PRO A 15 -38.31 -16.71 12.23
CA PRO A 15 -36.87 -16.77 12.14
C PRO A 15 -36.48 -15.60 11.23
N PHE A 16 -35.94 -14.53 11.82
CA PHE A 16 -35.07 -13.64 11.05
C PHE A 16 -33.87 -14.51 10.66
N LEU A 17 -33.95 -15.11 9.48
CA LEU A 17 -32.78 -15.52 8.73
C LEU A 17 -31.97 -14.24 8.56
N PHE A 18 -30.97 -14.04 9.43
CA PHE A 18 -29.93 -13.06 9.19
C PHE A 18 -29.24 -13.49 7.89
N ASN A 19 -29.62 -12.85 6.79
CA ASN A 19 -28.81 -12.87 5.58
C ASN A 19 -27.48 -12.21 5.95
N CYS A 20 -26.47 -13.02 6.27
CA CYS A 20 -25.10 -12.58 6.11
C CYS A 20 -24.95 -12.26 4.62
N VAL A 21 -24.91 -10.97 4.28
CA VAL A 21 -24.70 -10.54 2.90
C VAL A 21 -23.28 -10.96 2.52
N ILE A 22 -23.18 -11.83 1.52
CA ILE A 22 -21.95 -12.17 0.84
C ILE A 22 -21.62 -10.95 -0.03
N TYR A 23 -20.48 -10.31 0.21
CA TYR A 23 -19.99 -9.22 -0.63
C TYR A 23 -18.77 -9.72 -1.38
N SER A 24 -18.91 -9.88 -2.70
CA SER A 24 -17.81 -9.94 -3.66
C SER A 24 -17.34 -8.52 -3.98
N ALA A 25 -16.24 -8.38 -4.75
CA ALA A 25 -15.99 -7.16 -5.50
C ALA A 25 -17.27 -6.85 -6.30
N GLY A 26 -17.97 -5.80 -5.91
CA GLY A 26 -19.26 -5.48 -6.49
C GLY A 26 -19.02 -4.77 -7.81
N ILE A 27 -19.62 -5.28 -8.89
CA ILE A 27 -19.72 -4.53 -10.13
C ILE A 27 -20.57 -3.29 -9.81
N ILE A 28 -19.98 -2.12 -10.01
CA ILE A 28 -20.66 -0.85 -9.79
C ILE A 28 -21.58 -0.60 -11.00
N GLN A 29 -22.85 -0.31 -10.73
CA GLN A 29 -23.82 -0.11 -11.79
C GLN A 29 -23.51 1.19 -12.56
N GLY A 30 -23.42 1.12 -13.89
CA GLY A 30 -23.32 2.28 -14.77
C GLY A 30 -24.54 2.39 -15.69
N ASP A 31 -24.31 2.65 -16.98
CA ASP A 31 -25.38 2.72 -17.98
C ASP A 31 -25.75 1.37 -18.60
N SER A 32 -24.98 0.32 -18.31
CA SER A 32 -25.24 -1.03 -18.82
C SER A 32 -26.44 -1.67 -18.13
N GLN A 33 -27.22 -2.42 -18.91
CA GLN A 33 -28.27 -3.31 -18.39
C GLN A 33 -27.74 -4.76 -18.21
N ASN A 34 -26.51 -5.03 -18.63
CA ASN A 34 -25.87 -6.32 -18.42
C ASN A 34 -25.32 -6.38 -16.98
N PRO A 35 -25.75 -7.32 -16.13
CA PRO A 35 -25.29 -7.40 -14.75
C PRO A 35 -23.79 -7.72 -14.61
N GLN A 36 -23.12 -8.14 -15.70
CA GLN A 36 -21.69 -8.45 -15.74
C GLN A 36 -20.82 -7.26 -16.19
N GLN A 37 -21.41 -6.09 -16.48
CA GLN A 37 -20.69 -4.92 -16.99
C GLN A 37 -21.22 -3.64 -16.35
N SER A 38 -20.35 -2.65 -16.16
CA SER A 38 -20.77 -1.33 -15.67
C SER A 38 -21.28 -0.46 -16.81
N PHE A 39 -20.58 -0.46 -17.96
CA PHE A 39 -20.83 0.47 -19.06
C PHE A 39 -21.09 -0.22 -20.40
N ASN A 40 -21.95 0.37 -21.23
CA ASN A 40 -22.20 -0.12 -22.60
C ASN A 40 -21.06 0.22 -23.56
N GLN A 41 -20.30 1.29 -23.26
CA GLN A 41 -19.14 1.73 -24.04
C GLN A 41 -17.86 1.53 -23.22
N PRO A 42 -16.73 1.21 -23.86
CA PRO A 42 -15.44 1.15 -23.17
C PRO A 42 -15.06 2.50 -22.53
N LEU A 43 -14.21 2.45 -21.53
CA LEU A 43 -13.62 3.55 -20.78
C LEU A 43 -12.18 3.79 -21.26
N SER A 44 -11.73 5.04 -21.22
CA SER A 44 -10.39 5.45 -21.66
C SER A 44 -9.60 6.17 -20.57
N VAL A 45 -10.28 6.84 -19.65
CA VAL A 45 -9.66 7.68 -18.62
C VAL A 45 -10.42 7.58 -17.30
N TRP A 46 -9.69 7.75 -16.20
CA TRP A 46 -10.24 7.78 -14.85
C TRP A 46 -9.43 8.69 -13.94
N ALA A 47 -10.07 9.18 -12.87
CA ALA A 47 -9.40 9.93 -11.82
C ALA A 47 -10.15 9.77 -10.49
N MET A 48 -9.40 9.67 -9.40
CA MET A 48 -9.96 9.72 -8.05
C MET A 48 -9.48 11.00 -7.38
N ASP A 49 -10.37 11.64 -6.64
CA ASP A 49 -9.97 12.75 -5.79
C ASP A 49 -9.04 12.28 -4.66
N ARG A 50 -8.34 13.21 -4.03
CA ARG A 50 -7.34 12.90 -3.02
C ARG A 50 -7.91 12.20 -1.78
N LEU A 51 -9.13 12.56 -1.40
CA LEU A 51 -9.80 12.01 -0.24
C LEU A 51 -10.48 10.69 -0.58
N GLY A 52 -10.82 10.47 -1.85
CA GLY A 52 -11.53 9.29 -2.32
C GLY A 52 -13.05 9.41 -2.22
N ASP A 53 -13.56 10.64 -2.15
CA ASP A 53 -14.99 10.94 -2.10
C ASP A 53 -15.66 10.69 -3.47
N PHE A 54 -14.94 10.93 -4.56
CA PHE A 54 -15.44 10.82 -5.94
C PHE A 54 -14.45 10.13 -6.86
N PHE A 55 -14.94 9.14 -7.59
CA PHE A 55 -14.22 8.47 -8.66
C PHE A 55 -14.88 8.77 -10.01
N TYR A 56 -14.12 9.33 -10.95
CA TYR A 56 -14.60 9.75 -12.27
C TYR A 56 -14.09 8.82 -13.36
N VAL A 57 -14.93 8.58 -14.37
CA VAL A 57 -14.59 7.80 -15.56
C VAL A 57 -15.09 8.48 -16.83
N GLY A 58 -14.31 8.38 -17.91
CA GLY A 58 -14.65 8.89 -19.24
C GLY A 58 -14.80 7.76 -20.27
N ALA A 59 -15.83 7.84 -21.10
CA ALA A 59 -16.07 6.89 -22.18
C ALA A 59 -15.07 7.06 -23.32
N ARG A 60 -14.56 5.95 -23.84
CA ARG A 60 -13.61 5.88 -24.96
C ARG A 60 -14.24 6.11 -26.32
N THR A 61 -15.52 5.76 -26.48
CA THR A 61 -16.25 5.85 -27.74
C THR A 61 -17.55 6.63 -27.56
N ALA A 62 -18.05 7.19 -28.65
CA ALA A 62 -19.39 7.75 -28.68
C ALA A 62 -20.44 6.64 -28.44
N GLY A 63 -21.57 6.96 -27.84
CA GLY A 63 -22.66 6.02 -27.53
C GLY A 63 -23.10 6.05 -26.07
N ALA A 64 -22.26 6.57 -25.17
CA ALA A 64 -22.52 6.62 -23.73
C ALA A 64 -23.54 7.71 -23.30
N LYS A 65 -23.99 8.58 -24.22
CA LYS A 65 -24.97 9.65 -23.95
C LYS A 65 -24.59 10.49 -22.72
N SER A 66 -25.40 10.47 -21.65
CA SER A 66 -25.15 11.21 -20.41
C SER A 66 -24.01 10.65 -19.55
N TYR A 67 -23.55 9.44 -19.85
CA TYR A 67 -22.44 8.77 -19.19
C TYR A 67 -21.11 8.91 -19.95
N ALA A 68 -21.03 9.79 -20.96
CA ALA A 68 -19.75 10.11 -21.61
C ALA A 68 -18.67 10.53 -20.59
N LEU A 69 -19.07 11.32 -19.58
CA LEU A 69 -18.36 11.46 -18.32
C LEU A 69 -19.32 11.06 -17.19
N ALA A 70 -18.85 10.24 -16.27
CA ALA A 70 -19.62 9.79 -15.12
C ALA A 70 -18.79 9.83 -13.84
N PHE A 71 -19.47 9.90 -12.69
CA PHE A 71 -18.81 9.85 -11.39
C PHE A 71 -19.51 8.89 -10.44
N LEU A 72 -18.73 8.35 -9.52
CA LEU A 72 -19.12 7.42 -8.48
C LEU A 72 -18.81 8.06 -7.12
N PRO A 73 -19.83 8.47 -6.36
CA PRO A 73 -19.66 8.82 -4.96
C PRO A 73 -19.20 7.60 -4.14
N ARG A 74 -18.38 7.83 -3.11
CA ARG A 74 -17.90 6.79 -2.20
C ARG A 74 -19.02 5.89 -1.66
N GLU A 75 -20.09 6.48 -1.14
CA GLU A 75 -21.16 5.76 -0.44
C GLU A 75 -22.19 5.12 -1.38
N LYS A 76 -22.03 5.28 -2.70
CA LYS A 76 -22.96 4.76 -3.70
C LYS A 76 -22.35 3.57 -4.43
N ASN A 77 -23.23 2.71 -4.94
CA ASN A 77 -22.87 1.56 -5.78
C ASN A 77 -23.36 1.75 -7.23
N GLU A 78 -23.55 3.00 -7.65
CA GLU A 78 -23.94 3.36 -9.00
C GLU A 78 -23.23 4.64 -9.44
N PHE A 79 -22.95 4.71 -10.75
CA PHE A 79 -22.44 5.91 -11.40
C PHE A 79 -23.57 6.85 -11.79
N PHE A 80 -23.28 8.14 -11.71
CA PHE A 80 -24.15 9.21 -12.19
C PHE A 80 -23.52 9.89 -13.41
N GLY A 81 -24.30 10.01 -14.48
CA GLY A 81 -23.86 10.68 -15.70
C GLY A 81 -23.80 12.20 -15.56
N LEU A 82 -22.67 12.79 -15.90
CA LEU A 82 -22.40 14.24 -15.81
C LEU A 82 -22.62 15.00 -17.13
N THR A 83 -22.98 14.31 -18.20
CA THR A 83 -23.03 14.90 -19.55
C THR A 83 -24.44 14.97 -20.08
N GLN A 84 -25.38 15.53 -19.32
CA GLN A 84 -26.78 15.67 -19.74
C GLN A 84 -26.91 16.41 -21.08
N GLN A 85 -27.94 16.11 -21.88
CA GLN A 85 -28.10 16.67 -23.24
C GLN A 85 -28.20 18.21 -23.22
N LYS A 86 -28.82 18.76 -22.17
CA LYS A 86 -28.98 20.18 -21.93
C LYS A 86 -28.31 20.58 -20.62
N VAL A 87 -27.44 21.58 -20.67
CA VAL A 87 -26.68 22.09 -19.52
C VAL A 87 -26.55 23.61 -19.60
N PHE A 88 -26.02 24.21 -18.53
CA PHE A 88 -25.58 25.59 -18.53
C PHE A 88 -24.18 25.64 -19.14
N ILE A 89 -23.98 26.40 -20.22
CA ILE A 89 -22.66 26.56 -20.85
C ILE A 89 -22.26 28.01 -20.79
N ASN A 90 -21.13 28.31 -20.14
CA ASN A 90 -20.61 29.66 -20.00
C ASN A 90 -21.70 30.66 -19.53
N GLY A 91 -22.55 30.22 -18.58
CA GLY A 91 -23.67 31.00 -18.03
C GLY A 91 -24.95 31.02 -18.86
N THR A 92 -25.00 30.33 -20.01
CA THR A 92 -26.19 30.25 -20.87
C THR A 92 -26.99 28.97 -20.59
N GLU A 93 -28.23 29.10 -20.12
CA GLU A 93 -29.08 27.96 -19.77
C GLU A 93 -29.56 27.16 -21.00
N ASN A 94 -29.96 25.90 -20.80
CA ASN A 94 -30.60 25.05 -21.82
C ASN A 94 -29.81 24.88 -23.13
N THR A 95 -28.48 24.95 -23.06
CA THR A 95 -27.58 24.80 -24.21
C THR A 95 -27.27 23.31 -24.43
N ASN A 96 -27.11 22.89 -25.69
CA ASN A 96 -26.67 21.53 -26.02
C ASN A 96 -25.29 21.29 -25.43
N ASN A 97 -25.12 20.22 -24.65
CA ASN A 97 -23.84 19.85 -24.06
C ASN A 97 -22.91 19.21 -25.11
N PRO A 98 -21.76 19.82 -25.45
CA PRO A 98 -20.79 19.25 -26.39
C PRO A 98 -20.22 17.91 -25.93
N LEU A 99 -20.25 17.64 -24.61
CA LEU A 99 -19.79 16.39 -24.03
C LEU A 99 -20.87 15.29 -24.04
N TYR A 100 -22.15 15.62 -24.32
CA TYR A 100 -23.18 14.59 -24.42
C TYR A 100 -22.83 13.65 -25.56
N ASN A 101 -22.71 12.36 -25.24
CA ASN A 101 -22.35 11.31 -26.19
C ASN A 101 -20.96 11.44 -26.83
N ALA A 102 -20.09 12.29 -26.29
CA ALA A 102 -18.73 12.49 -26.81
C ALA A 102 -17.75 11.49 -26.17
N PRO A 103 -16.79 10.94 -26.92
CA PRO A 103 -15.67 10.23 -26.32
C PRO A 103 -14.75 11.20 -25.57
N ILE A 104 -14.24 10.79 -24.40
CA ILE A 104 -13.37 11.56 -23.52
C ILE A 104 -11.94 11.05 -23.66
N ARG A 105 -11.05 11.96 -24.06
CA ARG A 105 -9.64 11.65 -24.32
C ARG A 105 -8.77 11.80 -23.08
N LEU A 106 -9.00 12.89 -22.34
CA LEU A 106 -8.17 13.30 -21.20
C LEU A 106 -9.08 13.76 -20.05
N LEU A 107 -8.64 13.50 -18.83
CA LEU A 107 -9.33 13.85 -17.60
C LEU A 107 -8.31 14.28 -16.53
N THR A 108 -8.59 15.38 -15.83
CA THR A 108 -7.90 15.78 -14.60
C THR A 108 -8.89 16.43 -13.63
N LEU A 109 -8.50 16.65 -12.37
CA LEU A 109 -9.37 17.21 -11.33
C LEU A 109 -8.84 18.56 -10.86
N LEU A 110 -9.71 19.59 -10.84
CA LEU A 110 -9.36 20.97 -10.54
C LEU A 110 -9.97 21.45 -9.22
N GLY A 111 -9.15 22.13 -8.43
CA GLY A 111 -9.57 22.90 -7.26
C GLY A 111 -9.92 22.07 -6.03
N GLN A 112 -10.33 22.75 -4.95
CA GLN A 112 -10.62 22.15 -3.64
C GLN A 112 -11.69 21.06 -3.67
N TYR A 113 -12.66 21.18 -4.59
CA TYR A 113 -13.77 20.23 -4.74
C TYR A 113 -13.49 19.14 -5.79
N TYR A 114 -12.27 19.06 -6.31
CA TYR A 114 -11.83 18.01 -7.25
C TYR A 114 -12.78 17.81 -8.43
N ARG A 115 -13.10 18.92 -9.11
CA ARG A 115 -14.08 18.96 -10.20
C ARG A 115 -13.42 18.60 -11.53
N PRO A 116 -14.08 17.84 -12.42
CA PRO A 116 -13.42 17.30 -13.59
C PRO A 116 -13.20 18.36 -14.67
N VAL A 117 -12.00 18.34 -15.25
CA VAL A 117 -11.64 19.02 -16.50
C VAL A 117 -11.35 17.95 -17.54
N VAL A 118 -12.00 18.06 -18.69
CA VAL A 118 -11.93 17.04 -19.75
C VAL A 118 -11.63 17.64 -21.11
N VAL A 119 -11.02 16.82 -21.97
CA VAL A 119 -10.87 17.08 -23.40
C VAL A 119 -11.55 15.94 -24.15
N PRO A 120 -12.55 16.21 -25.01
CA PRO A 120 -13.19 15.17 -25.78
C PRO A 120 -12.44 14.90 -27.10
N ASP A 121 -12.54 13.67 -27.62
CA ASP A 121 -11.85 13.27 -28.85
C ASP A 121 -12.38 13.98 -30.11
N ASN A 122 -13.64 14.39 -30.10
CA ASN A 122 -14.29 15.06 -31.23
C ASN A 122 -14.02 16.58 -31.26
N ASP A 123 -13.46 17.16 -30.20
CA ASP A 123 -13.00 18.56 -30.16
C ASP A 123 -11.69 18.64 -29.35
N PRO A 124 -10.59 18.08 -29.88
CA PRO A 124 -9.33 17.95 -29.13
C PRO A 124 -8.63 19.31 -28.91
N SER A 125 -9.17 20.40 -29.46
CA SER A 125 -8.64 21.75 -29.35
C SER A 125 -9.14 22.52 -28.12
N LYS A 126 -10.16 22.00 -27.41
CA LYS A 126 -10.81 22.67 -26.28
C LYS A 126 -10.77 21.84 -25.01
N ALA A 127 -10.79 22.54 -23.88
CA ALA A 127 -10.98 21.94 -22.57
C ALA A 127 -12.33 22.39 -21.98
N TYR A 128 -12.96 21.46 -21.25
CA TYR A 128 -14.26 21.64 -20.62
C TYR A 128 -14.14 21.39 -19.12
N PHE A 129 -14.57 22.35 -18.31
CA PHE A 129 -14.57 22.26 -16.86
C PHE A 129 -16.01 22.11 -16.35
N ILE A 130 -16.30 21.03 -15.64
CA ILE A 130 -17.60 20.84 -14.98
C ILE A 130 -17.53 21.56 -13.64
N ASP A 131 -17.91 22.83 -13.64
CA ASP A 131 -17.82 23.68 -12.45
C ASP A 131 -18.85 23.29 -11.40
N ASN A 132 -20.06 22.89 -11.76
CA ASN A 132 -21.04 22.51 -10.75
C ASN A 132 -21.93 21.42 -11.29
N PHE A 133 -22.29 20.48 -10.42
CA PHE A 133 -23.23 19.43 -10.76
C PHE A 133 -24.07 19.08 -9.53
N THR A 134 -25.38 19.15 -9.74
CA THR A 134 -26.43 18.72 -8.83
C THR A 134 -27.48 17.98 -9.65
N ASP A 135 -28.42 17.34 -8.99
CA ASP A 135 -29.52 16.61 -9.63
C ASP A 135 -30.35 17.48 -10.59
N LYS A 136 -30.29 18.81 -10.44
CA LYS A 136 -31.11 19.78 -11.19
C LYS A 136 -30.31 20.67 -12.13
N ARG A 137 -28.99 20.73 -11.99
CA ARG A 137 -28.14 21.72 -12.68
C ARG A 137 -26.73 21.19 -12.88
N ILE A 138 -26.27 21.27 -14.13
CA ILE A 138 -24.88 21.04 -14.51
C ILE A 138 -24.37 22.31 -15.20
N ASP A 139 -23.31 22.89 -14.65
CA ASP A 139 -22.61 24.05 -15.18
C ASP A 139 -21.30 23.59 -15.83
N VAL A 140 -21.18 23.87 -17.14
CA VAL A 140 -19.99 23.56 -17.94
C VAL A 140 -19.37 24.89 -18.39
N LEU A 141 -18.10 25.06 -18.08
CA LEU A 141 -17.28 26.12 -18.65
C LEU A 141 -16.41 25.54 -19.76
N GLN A 142 -16.41 26.16 -20.93
CA GLN A 142 -15.59 25.73 -22.06
C GLN A 142 -14.63 26.84 -22.47
N THR A 143 -13.40 26.45 -22.81
CA THR A 143 -12.42 27.37 -23.38
C THR A 143 -12.81 27.76 -24.81
N ALA A 144 -12.23 28.86 -25.30
CA ALA A 144 -12.01 28.98 -26.74
C ALA A 144 -11.04 27.88 -27.21
N GLY A 145 -10.91 27.67 -28.53
CA GLY A 145 -9.86 26.79 -29.06
C GLY A 145 -8.51 27.24 -28.51
N ILE A 146 -7.78 26.33 -27.86
CA ILE A 146 -6.52 26.64 -27.17
C ILE A 146 -5.48 27.01 -28.23
N ILE A 147 -4.83 28.14 -28.05
CA ILE A 147 -3.81 28.64 -28.97
C ILE A 147 -2.41 28.16 -28.56
N THR A 148 -1.63 27.84 -29.57
CA THR A 148 -0.21 27.48 -29.49
C THR A 148 0.67 28.73 -29.37
N THR A 149 1.98 28.55 -29.24
CA THR A 149 2.95 29.64 -29.27
C THR A 149 3.03 30.36 -30.63
N GLU A 150 2.49 29.77 -31.69
CA GLU A 150 2.34 30.40 -33.01
C GLU A 150 1.05 31.22 -33.16
N GLU A 151 0.32 31.46 -32.06
CA GLU A 151 -0.98 32.15 -32.03
C GLU A 151 -2.06 31.47 -32.89
N LYS A 152 -1.87 30.19 -33.24
CA LYS A 152 -2.85 29.37 -33.95
C LYS A 152 -3.48 28.34 -33.02
N VAL A 153 -4.74 27.98 -33.27
CA VAL A 153 -5.43 26.92 -32.51
C VAL A 153 -4.68 25.60 -32.66
N THR A 154 -4.46 24.91 -31.54
CA THR A 154 -3.78 23.62 -31.48
C THR A 154 -4.54 22.55 -32.27
N ASN A 155 -3.80 21.63 -32.89
CA ASN A 155 -4.40 20.45 -33.50
C ASN A 155 -4.89 19.43 -32.44
N GLY A 156 -4.41 19.52 -31.20
CA GLY A 156 -4.85 18.65 -30.13
C GLY A 156 -4.12 18.84 -28.81
N ILE A 157 -4.87 18.64 -27.73
CA ILE A 157 -4.33 18.51 -26.37
C ILE A 157 -4.02 17.03 -26.14
N ILE A 158 -2.80 16.73 -25.69
CA ILE A 158 -2.33 15.35 -25.51
C ILE A 158 -2.01 14.96 -24.06
N GLY A 159 -2.03 15.93 -23.14
CA GLY A 159 -1.83 15.69 -21.71
C GLY A 159 -2.44 16.80 -20.88
N LEU A 160 -2.89 16.45 -19.67
CA LEU A 160 -3.44 17.37 -18.69
C LEU A 160 -2.82 17.12 -17.32
N ALA A 161 -2.59 18.18 -16.56
CA ALA A 161 -2.35 18.14 -15.13
C ALA A 161 -2.98 19.37 -14.48
N SER A 162 -3.42 19.27 -13.24
CA SER A 162 -4.04 20.40 -12.55
C SER A 162 -3.69 20.43 -11.08
N ASN A 163 -3.70 21.64 -10.52
CA ASN A 163 -3.57 21.81 -9.08
C ASN A 163 -4.93 21.75 -8.38
N ASN A 164 -4.88 21.45 -7.09
CA ASN A 164 -6.06 21.38 -6.21
C ASN A 164 -6.04 22.51 -5.17
N SER A 165 -5.58 23.70 -5.57
CA SER A 165 -5.47 24.84 -4.66
C SER A 165 -6.85 25.43 -4.32
N GLU A 166 -6.98 25.96 -3.10
CA GLU A 166 -8.19 26.68 -2.65
C GLU A 166 -8.33 28.08 -3.30
N ARG A 167 -7.27 28.59 -3.95
CA ARG A 167 -7.19 29.96 -4.48
C ARG A 167 -6.92 29.95 -5.98
N GLY A 168 -7.94 29.64 -6.77
CA GLY A 168 -7.86 29.68 -8.24
C GLY A 168 -6.98 28.57 -8.79
N GLY A 169 -7.62 27.52 -9.31
CA GLY A 169 -6.90 26.38 -9.83
C GLY A 169 -6.30 26.64 -11.21
N TYR A 170 -5.14 26.05 -11.49
CA TYR A 170 -4.49 26.00 -12.79
C TYR A 170 -4.64 24.61 -13.41
N VAL A 171 -4.83 24.58 -14.73
CA VAL A 171 -4.70 23.38 -15.56
C VAL A 171 -3.57 23.61 -16.55
N CYS A 172 -2.60 22.71 -16.58
CA CYS A 172 -1.54 22.67 -17.58
C CYS A 172 -1.95 21.68 -18.67
N ALA A 173 -1.95 22.14 -19.92
CA ALA A 173 -2.36 21.36 -21.08
C ALA A 173 -1.20 21.27 -22.08
N ALA A 174 -0.74 20.07 -22.40
CA ALA A 174 0.27 19.85 -23.43
C ALA A 174 -0.38 19.90 -24.80
N VAL A 175 -0.01 20.90 -25.61
CA VAL A 175 -0.64 21.23 -26.89
C VAL A 175 0.29 20.93 -28.05
N GLN A 176 -0.24 20.26 -29.07
CA GLN A 176 0.44 20.05 -30.35
C GLN A 176 0.48 21.34 -31.17
N ASN A 177 1.38 21.40 -32.15
CA ASN A 177 1.34 22.47 -33.14
C ASN A 177 0.05 22.43 -33.98
N ASN A 178 -0.19 23.48 -34.77
CA ASN A 178 -1.43 23.60 -35.56
C ASN A 178 -1.39 22.85 -36.90
N ASN A 179 -0.25 22.27 -37.29
CA ASN A 179 -0.05 21.67 -38.61
C ASN A 179 -0.36 20.16 -38.64
N GLY A 180 -0.74 19.58 -37.49
CA GLY A 180 -1.00 18.16 -37.35
C GLY A 180 0.24 17.31 -37.05
N ASP A 181 1.36 17.95 -36.73
CA ASP A 181 2.58 17.24 -36.33
C ASP A 181 2.47 16.68 -34.90
N SER A 182 3.42 15.81 -34.57
CA SER A 182 3.55 15.24 -33.23
C SER A 182 3.95 16.30 -32.20
N PHE A 183 3.52 16.11 -30.95
CA PHE A 183 4.00 16.93 -29.84
C PHE A 183 5.52 16.81 -29.71
N GLY A 184 6.19 17.93 -29.43
CA GLY A 184 7.66 18.02 -29.37
C GLY A 184 8.28 18.64 -30.62
N GLU A 185 7.50 18.82 -31.69
CA GLU A 185 7.92 19.62 -32.85
C GLU A 185 7.70 21.12 -32.62
N PRO A 186 8.41 22.00 -33.35
CA PRO A 186 8.23 23.45 -33.27
C PRO A 186 6.75 23.86 -33.34
N GLY A 187 6.37 24.80 -32.47
CA GLY A 187 4.99 25.24 -32.28
C GLY A 187 4.20 24.44 -31.23
N SER A 188 4.76 23.36 -30.69
CA SER A 188 4.23 22.67 -29.51
C SER A 188 4.48 23.48 -28.23
N GLY A 189 3.69 23.21 -27.19
CA GLY A 189 3.87 23.91 -25.91
C GLY A 189 3.05 23.38 -24.76
N ILE A 190 3.18 24.02 -23.60
CA ILE A 190 2.27 23.82 -22.47
C ILE A 190 1.44 25.09 -22.30
N ALA A 191 0.13 24.95 -22.49
CA ALA A 191 -0.85 26.00 -22.23
C ALA A 191 -1.27 25.97 -20.76
N LEU A 192 -1.40 27.16 -20.17
CA LEU A 192 -1.94 27.33 -18.82
C LEU A 192 -3.38 27.83 -18.92
N LEU A 193 -4.30 27.08 -18.30
CA LEU A 193 -5.71 27.42 -18.20
C LEU A 193 -6.06 27.73 -16.75
N MET A 194 -7.03 28.61 -16.56
CA MET A 194 -7.50 29.00 -15.23
C MET A 194 -9.01 29.23 -15.23
N ALA A 195 -9.65 28.85 -14.13
CA ALA A 195 -11.03 29.23 -13.84
C ALA A 195 -11.03 30.47 -12.93
N TYR A 196 -11.64 31.56 -13.37
CA TYR A 196 -11.63 32.84 -12.66
C TYR A 196 -12.87 33.69 -12.96
N PHE A 197 -13.14 34.65 -12.08
CA PHE A 197 -14.20 35.63 -12.28
C PHE A 197 -13.72 36.79 -13.15
N VAL A 198 -14.53 37.18 -14.13
CA VAL A 198 -14.32 38.33 -15.02
C VAL A 198 -15.44 39.31 -14.81
N LYS A 199 -15.11 40.59 -14.61
CA LYS A 199 -16.09 41.67 -14.57
C LYS A 199 -16.34 42.21 -15.98
N GLU A 200 -17.58 42.11 -16.44
CA GLU A 200 -18.05 42.73 -17.69
C GLU A 200 -19.17 43.72 -17.31
N GLY A 201 -18.80 45.00 -17.14
CA GLY A 201 -19.69 46.02 -16.59
C GLY A 201 -19.94 45.83 -15.08
N GLU A 202 -21.21 45.85 -14.66
CA GLU A 202 -21.61 45.58 -13.26
C GLU A 202 -21.79 44.07 -12.96
N LYS A 203 -21.66 43.20 -13.97
CA LYS A 203 -21.84 41.75 -13.83
C LYS A 203 -20.51 41.03 -13.74
N GLU A 204 -20.47 40.01 -12.90
CA GLU A 204 -19.33 39.13 -12.72
C GLU A 204 -19.65 37.76 -13.31
N PHE A 205 -18.79 37.28 -14.22
CA PHE A 205 -18.95 36.01 -14.92
C PHE A 205 -17.83 35.07 -14.54
N PHE A 206 -18.16 33.84 -14.16
CA PHE A 206 -17.16 32.80 -13.98
C PHE A 206 -16.78 32.19 -15.34
N ARG A 207 -15.49 32.21 -15.67
CA ARG A 207 -14.94 31.80 -16.98
C ARG A 207 -13.83 30.78 -16.77
N PHE A 208 -13.67 29.90 -17.76
CA PHE A 208 -12.54 28.98 -17.86
C PHE A 208 -11.85 29.22 -19.20
N ASN A 209 -10.62 29.74 -19.17
CA ASN A 209 -9.90 30.17 -20.36
C ASN A 209 -8.41 29.88 -20.27
N GLN A 210 -7.76 29.85 -21.42
CA GLN A 210 -6.31 29.94 -21.52
C GLN A 210 -5.84 31.33 -21.09
N ILE A 211 -4.83 31.36 -20.24
CA ILE A 211 -4.21 32.60 -19.74
C ILE A 211 -2.78 32.78 -20.28
N SER A 212 -2.09 31.70 -20.63
CA SER A 212 -0.79 31.74 -21.29
C SER A 212 -0.45 30.43 -21.99
N VAL A 213 0.62 30.43 -22.77
CA VAL A 213 1.27 29.24 -23.32
C VAL A 213 2.77 29.48 -23.38
N SER A 214 3.55 28.44 -23.19
CA SER A 214 5.01 28.49 -23.32
C SER A 214 5.51 27.38 -24.22
N ALA A 215 6.49 27.72 -25.05
CA ALA A 215 7.06 26.79 -26.03
C ALA A 215 7.69 25.60 -25.30
N PHE A 216 7.37 24.41 -25.78
CA PHE A 216 7.89 23.16 -25.25
C PHE A 216 8.02 22.17 -26.39
N ASP A 217 9.19 22.20 -27.02
CA ASP A 217 9.55 21.38 -28.18
C ASP A 217 11.01 20.89 -28.06
N LYS A 218 11.51 20.22 -29.09
CA LYS A 218 12.87 19.66 -29.16
C LYS A 218 14.02 20.64 -28.91
N SER A 219 13.77 21.94 -29.07
CA SER A 219 14.76 23.01 -28.84
C SER A 219 14.74 23.54 -27.40
N THR A 220 13.85 23.04 -26.55
CA THR A 220 13.70 23.51 -25.16
C THR A 220 14.99 23.30 -24.37
N PRO A 221 15.65 24.37 -23.87
CA PRO A 221 16.96 24.26 -23.18
C PRO A 221 16.96 23.32 -21.98
N GLN A 222 15.81 23.16 -21.31
CA GLN A 222 15.67 22.36 -20.10
C GLN A 222 15.71 20.85 -20.37
N ILE A 223 15.45 20.39 -21.60
CA ILE A 223 15.49 18.97 -21.97
C ILE A 223 16.75 18.56 -22.73
N GLN A 224 17.52 19.51 -23.26
CA GLN A 224 18.75 19.25 -24.00
C GLN A 224 20.01 19.30 -23.13
N ILE A 225 21.03 18.57 -23.56
CA ILE A 225 22.44 18.75 -23.21
C ILE A 225 23.20 18.77 -24.54
N GLY A 226 23.86 19.88 -24.87
CA GLY A 226 24.62 20.03 -26.12
C GLY A 226 23.79 20.36 -27.37
N SER A 227 22.85 19.49 -27.76
CA SER A 227 22.06 19.63 -29.00
C SER A 227 20.56 19.40 -28.80
N ASP A 228 19.76 19.80 -29.80
CA ASP A 228 18.34 19.43 -29.88
C ASP A 228 18.15 17.92 -29.71
N VAL A 229 17.02 17.56 -29.09
CA VAL A 229 16.64 16.19 -28.78
C VAL A 229 15.60 15.67 -29.78
N THR A 230 15.38 14.36 -29.81
CA THR A 230 14.27 13.76 -30.56
C THR A 230 13.26 13.18 -29.59
N PHE A 231 11.98 13.52 -29.76
CA PHE A 231 10.89 12.87 -29.04
C PHE A 231 10.66 11.49 -29.66
N THR A 232 10.87 10.41 -28.89
CA THR A 232 10.71 9.03 -29.39
C THR A 232 9.26 8.55 -29.30
N SER A 233 8.40 9.31 -28.63
CA SER A 233 6.98 9.04 -28.46
C SER A 233 6.20 10.34 -28.26
N THR A 234 4.92 10.32 -28.66
CA THR A 234 3.99 11.44 -28.43
C THR A 234 3.31 11.36 -27.07
N ALA A 235 3.56 10.31 -26.29
CA ALA A 235 2.99 10.17 -24.96
C ALA A 235 3.72 11.09 -23.97
N ILE A 236 2.94 11.83 -23.19
CA ILE A 236 3.43 12.71 -22.13
C ILE A 236 2.63 12.42 -20.86
N ASP A 237 3.32 12.29 -19.73
CA ASP A 237 2.67 12.23 -18.42
C ASP A 237 3.08 13.47 -17.63
N MET A 238 2.08 14.14 -17.05
CA MET A 238 2.26 15.36 -16.29
C MET A 238 1.61 15.19 -14.92
N HIS A 239 2.27 15.67 -13.87
CA HIS A 239 1.77 15.58 -12.51
C HIS A 239 2.03 16.87 -11.73
N TRP A 240 0.99 17.41 -11.13
CA TRP A 240 1.11 18.59 -10.27
C TRP A 240 1.31 18.18 -8.81
N ASP A 241 2.42 18.58 -8.22
CA ASP A 241 2.65 18.43 -6.79
C ASP A 241 2.01 19.59 -6.02
N ASN A 242 0.98 19.27 -5.23
CA ASN A 242 0.23 20.28 -4.46
C ASN A 242 1.00 20.82 -3.25
N TYR A 243 2.11 20.21 -2.84
CA TYR A 243 2.89 20.61 -1.67
C TYR A 243 4.07 21.52 -2.02
N LEU A 244 4.76 21.22 -3.12
CA LEU A 244 5.81 22.04 -3.71
C LEU A 244 5.21 23.13 -4.63
N GLY A 245 4.00 22.93 -5.14
CA GLY A 245 3.37 23.86 -6.08
C GLY A 245 4.03 23.86 -7.45
N LEU A 246 4.44 22.68 -7.93
CA LEU A 246 5.22 22.49 -9.15
C LEU A 246 4.57 21.46 -10.07
N LEU A 247 4.72 21.67 -11.36
CA LEU A 247 4.42 20.69 -12.39
C LEU A 247 5.66 19.83 -12.67
N TYR A 248 5.51 18.52 -12.72
CA TYR A 248 6.51 17.60 -13.25
C TYR A 248 6.05 17.05 -14.59
N ILE A 249 6.95 17.03 -15.57
CA ILE A 249 6.68 16.57 -16.94
C ILE A 249 7.65 15.43 -17.28
N ALA A 250 7.12 14.23 -17.52
CA ALA A 250 7.88 13.05 -17.94
C ALA A 250 7.77 12.83 -19.45
N LEU A 251 8.92 12.53 -20.07
CA LEU A 251 9.10 12.45 -21.52
C LEU A 251 9.85 11.19 -21.93
N GLN A 252 9.76 10.84 -23.22
CA GLN A 252 10.63 9.85 -23.85
C GLN A 252 11.46 10.52 -24.94
N LEU A 253 12.77 10.61 -24.70
CA LEU A 253 13.68 11.44 -25.49
C LEU A 253 14.93 10.66 -25.91
N GLN A 254 15.45 11.00 -27.08
CA GLN A 254 16.75 10.56 -27.61
C GLN A 254 17.67 11.77 -27.82
N ALA A 255 18.93 11.64 -27.41
CA ALA A 255 19.97 12.66 -27.61
C ALA A 255 20.41 12.75 -29.07
N GLY A 256 21.08 13.85 -29.44
CA GLY A 256 21.78 13.98 -30.71
C GLY A 256 22.90 12.97 -30.92
N ALA A 257 23.50 12.97 -32.12
CA ALA A 257 24.51 12.00 -32.52
C ALA A 257 25.92 12.28 -31.95
N GLY A 258 26.14 13.41 -31.27
CA GLY A 258 27.41 13.79 -30.65
C GLY A 258 27.67 13.06 -29.34
N ALA A 259 28.95 12.76 -29.05
CA ALA A 259 29.33 12.04 -27.83
C ALA A 259 29.08 12.83 -26.52
N ASN A 260 28.96 14.15 -26.62
CA ASN A 260 28.65 15.06 -25.53
C ASN A 260 27.19 15.54 -25.54
N ASP A 261 26.39 15.05 -26.49
CA ASP A 261 24.96 15.33 -26.51
C ASP A 261 24.29 14.51 -25.41
N GLY A 262 23.14 14.96 -24.93
CA GLY A 262 22.40 14.28 -23.88
C GLY A 262 20.98 14.81 -23.73
N VAL A 263 20.24 14.16 -22.84
CA VAL A 263 18.82 14.44 -22.60
C VAL A 263 18.53 14.55 -21.12
N LYS A 264 17.51 15.34 -20.79
CA LYS A 264 16.81 15.37 -19.50
C LYS A 264 15.34 15.08 -19.75
N ALA A 265 14.90 13.88 -19.39
CA ALA A 265 13.54 13.39 -19.66
C ALA A 265 12.51 13.83 -18.60
N LEU A 266 12.96 14.48 -17.51
CA LEU A 266 12.11 15.07 -16.49
C LEU A 266 12.33 16.58 -16.42
N VAL A 267 11.25 17.35 -16.46
CA VAL A 267 11.27 18.83 -16.38
C VAL A 267 10.34 19.34 -15.29
N ILE A 268 10.71 20.47 -14.71
CA ILE A 268 9.90 21.20 -13.72
C ILE A 268 9.21 22.37 -14.41
N GLY A 269 7.90 22.52 -14.21
CA GLY A 269 7.12 23.71 -14.53
C GLY A 269 6.76 24.48 -13.27
N THR A 270 7.02 25.79 -13.26
CA THR A 270 6.58 26.73 -12.23
C THR A 270 5.57 27.70 -12.82
N VAL A 271 4.54 28.09 -12.07
CA VAL A 271 3.64 29.18 -12.48
C VAL A 271 4.08 30.47 -11.80
N ASN A 272 4.46 31.47 -12.58
CA ASN A 272 4.83 32.80 -12.10
C ASN A 272 4.09 33.86 -12.94
N ASN A 273 3.37 34.77 -12.28
CA ASN A 273 2.57 35.81 -12.96
C ASN A 273 1.69 35.27 -14.09
N ASN A 274 0.99 34.15 -13.85
CA ASN A 274 0.13 33.48 -14.83
C ASN A 274 0.85 32.95 -16.09
N LEU A 275 2.17 32.84 -16.05
CA LEU A 275 2.99 32.20 -17.08
C LEU A 275 3.60 30.91 -16.53
N ILE A 276 3.64 29.86 -17.36
CA ILE A 276 4.40 28.66 -17.03
C ILE A 276 5.86 28.83 -17.44
N LEU A 277 6.78 28.59 -16.52
CA LEU A 277 8.22 28.68 -16.75
C LEU A 277 8.85 27.31 -16.52
N PHE A 278 9.71 26.88 -17.43
CA PHE A 278 10.39 25.60 -17.34
C PHE A 278 11.76 25.72 -16.69
N ARG A 279 12.08 24.76 -15.83
CA ARG A 279 13.39 24.61 -15.20
C ARG A 279 13.88 23.18 -15.38
N ALA A 280 15.18 23.04 -15.60
CA ALA A 280 15.79 21.73 -15.66
C ALA A 280 15.72 21.07 -14.26
N ILE A 281 15.50 19.76 -14.23
CA ILE A 281 15.46 18.97 -12.99
C ILE A 281 16.80 18.95 -12.24
N GLY A 282 17.89 19.24 -12.95
CA GLY A 282 19.25 19.47 -12.45
C GLY A 282 20.15 20.04 -13.56
N PRO A 283 21.35 20.53 -13.23
CA PRO A 283 22.30 21.06 -14.21
C PRO A 283 22.91 19.95 -15.08
N ASP A 284 23.45 20.28 -16.25
CA ASP A 284 24.06 19.32 -17.20
C ASP A 284 25.21 18.52 -16.58
N SER A 285 25.99 19.17 -15.70
CA SER A 285 27.10 18.56 -14.94
C SER A 285 26.66 17.41 -14.02
N LEU A 286 25.37 17.33 -13.67
CA LEU A 286 24.80 16.22 -12.90
C LEU A 286 24.74 14.92 -13.72
N PHE A 287 24.55 15.05 -15.04
CA PHE A 287 24.34 13.93 -15.97
C PHE A 287 25.61 13.56 -16.74
N ASN A 288 26.65 14.40 -16.67
CA ASN A 288 27.92 14.20 -17.34
C ASN A 288 29.02 13.82 -16.32
N GLY A 289 29.59 12.61 -16.43
CA GLY A 289 30.66 12.14 -15.54
C GLY A 289 30.57 10.64 -15.22
N THR A 290 30.94 10.28 -13.99
CA THR A 290 30.93 8.90 -13.49
C THR A 290 29.51 8.32 -13.52
N ASN A 291 29.37 7.06 -13.97
CA ASN A 291 28.08 6.37 -14.04
C ASN A 291 27.03 7.14 -14.86
N LYS A 292 27.43 7.90 -15.89
CA LYS A 292 26.50 8.64 -16.78
C LYS A 292 25.44 7.76 -17.45
N ASP A 293 25.77 6.49 -17.66
CA ASP A 293 24.93 5.41 -18.18
C ASP A 293 23.93 4.85 -17.15
N LYS A 294 24.05 5.25 -15.87
CA LYS A 294 23.19 4.80 -14.77
C LYS A 294 22.32 5.91 -14.18
N LYS A 295 22.43 7.14 -14.72
CA LYS A 295 21.61 8.29 -14.31
C LYS A 295 20.17 8.06 -14.76
N ILE A 296 19.21 8.27 -13.88
CA ILE A 296 17.85 7.77 -14.08
C ILE A 296 17.03 8.67 -15.03
N VAL A 297 16.98 9.97 -14.77
CA VAL A 297 16.10 10.93 -15.48
C VAL A 297 16.79 11.74 -16.58
N GLY A 298 18.06 11.47 -16.85
CA GLY A 298 18.84 12.12 -17.89
C GLY A 298 20.17 11.41 -18.08
N ALA A 299 20.80 11.61 -19.24
CA ALA A 299 22.05 10.92 -19.60
C ALA A 299 22.81 11.69 -20.69
N VAL A 300 24.11 11.43 -20.82
CA VAL A 300 25.00 12.02 -21.84
C VAL A 300 25.68 10.93 -22.67
N GLY A 301 25.45 10.96 -23.98
CA GLY A 301 26.03 10.06 -24.98
C GLY A 301 25.32 10.17 -26.32
N ALA A 302 26.02 9.79 -27.39
CA ALA A 302 25.47 9.80 -28.74
C ALA A 302 24.24 8.88 -28.85
N ASN A 303 23.12 9.43 -29.32
CA ASN A 303 21.83 8.76 -29.52
C ASN A 303 21.29 8.05 -28.27
N ILE A 304 21.72 8.45 -27.07
CA ILE A 304 21.23 7.83 -25.84
C ILE A 304 19.76 8.14 -25.63
N GLU A 305 18.98 7.14 -25.24
CA GLU A 305 17.54 7.27 -24.98
C GLU A 305 17.26 7.22 -23.49
N VAL A 306 16.41 8.14 -23.02
CA VAL A 306 15.85 8.12 -21.67
C VAL A 306 14.34 8.22 -21.79
N SER A 307 13.65 7.19 -21.30
CA SER A 307 12.20 7.04 -21.46
C SER A 307 11.51 6.96 -20.10
N LEU A 308 10.73 7.99 -19.76
CA LEU A 308 9.90 8.07 -18.56
C LEU A 308 8.42 8.00 -18.95
N HIS A 309 7.70 6.97 -18.51
CA HIS A 309 6.31 6.69 -18.91
C HIS A 309 5.28 7.30 -17.96
N LYS A 310 5.62 7.44 -16.67
CA LYS A 310 4.77 8.02 -15.63
C LYS A 310 5.61 8.84 -14.65
N VAL A 311 5.03 9.91 -14.12
CA VAL A 311 5.58 10.67 -12.99
C VAL A 311 4.53 10.93 -11.93
N ARG A 312 4.87 10.68 -10.68
CA ARG A 312 4.08 11.03 -9.49
C ARG A 312 5.00 11.66 -8.46
N THR A 313 4.42 12.20 -7.40
CA THR A 313 5.20 12.66 -6.24
C THR A 313 4.74 11.96 -4.97
N MET A 314 5.66 11.83 -4.04
CA MET A 314 5.47 11.21 -2.74
C MET A 314 5.88 12.19 -1.65
N LEU A 315 4.91 12.58 -0.81
CA LEU A 315 5.20 13.14 0.51
C LEU A 315 5.13 12.00 1.52
N THR A 316 6.30 11.59 1.99
CA THR A 316 6.42 10.54 3.01
C THR A 316 5.82 10.98 4.35
N SER A 317 5.46 10.02 5.18
CA SER A 317 4.99 10.22 6.55
C SER A 317 6.10 10.77 7.48
N THR A 318 7.35 10.80 7.04
CA THR A 318 8.46 11.51 7.70
C THR A 318 8.59 12.98 7.25
N SER A 319 7.66 13.43 6.39
CA SER A 319 7.55 14.77 5.81
C SER A 319 8.63 15.12 4.78
N LEU A 320 9.19 14.12 4.09
CA LEU A 320 10.14 14.30 2.97
C LEU A 320 9.51 14.08 1.61
N GLN A 321 10.03 14.79 0.61
CA GLN A 321 9.52 14.83 -0.76
C GLN A 321 10.39 14.05 -1.73
N TYR A 322 9.72 13.24 -2.55
CA TYR A 322 10.34 12.45 -3.62
C TYR A 322 9.52 12.56 -4.91
N VAL A 323 10.20 12.53 -6.05
CA VAL A 323 9.55 12.25 -7.34
C VAL A 323 9.65 10.75 -7.60
N ILE A 324 8.53 10.16 -8.01
CA ILE A 324 8.41 8.75 -8.38
C ILE A 324 8.27 8.69 -9.90
N VAL A 325 9.16 7.97 -10.57
CA VAL A 325 9.15 7.82 -12.04
C VAL A 325 9.10 6.36 -12.45
N LEU A 326 8.27 6.04 -13.44
CA LEU A 326 8.31 4.77 -14.17
C LEU A 326 9.21 4.95 -15.39
N GLY A 327 10.31 4.21 -15.46
CA GLY A 327 11.26 4.26 -16.57
C GLY A 327 12.65 4.72 -16.19
N GLY A 328 13.37 5.30 -17.15
CA GLY A 328 14.71 5.85 -16.98
C GLY A 328 15.71 5.26 -17.96
N ASN A 329 17.00 5.49 -17.70
CA ASN A 329 18.10 4.92 -18.50
C ASN A 329 18.43 3.48 -18.05
N VAL A 330 17.57 2.52 -18.38
CA VAL A 330 17.68 1.11 -17.96
C VAL A 330 17.49 0.11 -19.11
N GLY A 331 17.44 0.57 -20.36
CA GLY A 331 17.11 -0.24 -21.52
C GLY A 331 15.60 -0.38 -21.75
N VAL A 332 15.20 -0.56 -23.02
CA VAL A 332 13.82 -0.37 -23.50
C VAL A 332 12.79 -1.21 -22.74
N VAL A 333 13.05 -2.51 -22.56
CA VAL A 333 12.14 -3.44 -21.86
C VAL A 333 11.96 -3.02 -20.40
N ASN A 334 13.06 -2.72 -19.72
CA ASN A 334 13.04 -2.46 -18.28
C ASN A 334 12.45 -1.10 -17.95
N THR A 335 12.34 -0.17 -18.91
CA THR A 335 11.69 1.13 -18.69
C THR A 335 10.22 1.00 -18.30
N LYS A 336 9.54 -0.09 -18.65
CA LYS A 336 8.14 -0.32 -18.27
C LYS A 336 7.97 -1.11 -16.97
N ARG A 337 9.07 -1.50 -16.33
CA ARG A 337 9.06 -2.35 -15.12
C ARG A 337 9.86 -1.78 -13.95
N SER A 338 10.69 -0.77 -14.21
CA SER A 338 11.52 -0.11 -13.22
C SER A 338 10.85 1.16 -12.70
N VAL A 339 10.63 1.24 -11.39
CA VAL A 339 10.12 2.44 -10.73
C VAL A 339 11.20 2.99 -9.80
N PHE A 340 11.48 4.29 -9.92
CA PHE A 340 12.49 4.96 -9.12
C PHE A 340 11.93 6.09 -8.26
N ALA A 341 12.44 6.21 -7.04
CA ALA A 341 12.17 7.32 -6.13
C ALA A 341 13.40 8.21 -5.98
N LEU A 342 13.28 9.48 -6.33
CA LEU A 342 14.39 10.44 -6.31
C LEU A 342 14.09 11.57 -5.32
N PRO A 343 15.00 11.88 -4.39
CA PRO A 343 14.78 12.91 -3.37
C PRO A 343 14.73 14.29 -4.02
N LEU A 344 13.82 15.14 -3.54
CA LEU A 344 13.62 16.49 -4.06
C LEU A 344 14.02 17.56 -3.05
N VAL A 345 14.63 18.63 -3.53
CA VAL A 345 14.89 19.83 -2.71
C VAL A 345 13.56 20.52 -2.41
N ASN A 346 13.27 20.73 -1.13
CA ASN A 346 12.11 21.48 -0.69
C ASN A 346 12.55 22.79 -0.05
N ASP A 347 12.95 23.77 -0.84
CA ASP A 347 13.32 25.12 -0.37
C ASP A 347 12.51 26.25 -1.03
N PRO A 348 11.33 26.62 -0.49
CA PRO A 348 10.49 27.65 -1.10
C PRO A 348 11.12 29.05 -1.09
N ASN A 349 12.19 29.26 -0.29
CA ASN A 349 12.90 30.54 -0.24
C ASN A 349 13.98 30.65 -1.34
N ASN A 350 14.33 29.54 -1.98
CA ASN A 350 15.26 29.50 -3.11
C ASN A 350 14.57 28.85 -4.33
N PRO A 351 13.79 29.63 -5.09
CA PRO A 351 13.06 29.13 -6.25
C PRO A 351 13.95 28.45 -7.30
N ASP A 352 15.24 28.79 -7.39
CA ASP A 352 16.16 28.25 -8.39
C ASP A 352 16.58 26.79 -8.15
N ILE A 353 16.43 26.30 -6.91
CA ILE A 353 16.69 24.90 -6.55
C ILE A 353 15.45 24.17 -6.06
N HIS A 354 14.38 24.89 -5.68
CA HIS A 354 13.13 24.28 -5.24
C HIS A 354 12.59 23.28 -6.29
N GLY A 355 12.31 22.06 -5.85
CA GLY A 355 11.80 20.96 -6.67
C GLY A 355 12.83 20.24 -7.54
N THR A 356 14.11 20.63 -7.53
CA THR A 356 15.20 19.93 -8.24
C THR A 356 15.64 18.68 -7.49
N LEU A 357 16.45 17.82 -8.13
CA LEU A 357 17.02 16.66 -7.45
C LEU A 357 17.89 17.09 -6.27
N ALA A 358 17.66 16.50 -5.11
CA ALA A 358 18.53 16.66 -3.96
C ALA A 358 19.77 15.76 -4.11
N LYS A 359 20.88 16.20 -3.50
CA LYS A 359 22.10 15.38 -3.41
C LYS A 359 21.78 14.07 -2.67
N LYS A 360 22.23 12.93 -3.21
CA LYS A 360 21.85 11.59 -2.72
C LYS A 360 22.18 11.32 -1.25
N ASP A 361 23.21 11.97 -0.71
CA ASP A 361 23.66 11.83 0.68
C ASP A 361 23.22 12.98 1.58
N ALA A 362 22.43 13.94 1.06
CA ALA A 362 21.97 15.09 1.82
C ALA A 362 21.21 14.65 3.09
N LEU A 363 21.49 15.32 4.19
CA LEU A 363 20.70 15.20 5.41
C LEU A 363 19.52 16.18 5.33
N PRO A 364 18.33 15.78 5.81
CA PRO A 364 17.18 16.65 5.81
C PRO A 364 17.26 17.69 6.94
N GLU A 365 16.63 18.83 6.72
CA GLU A 365 16.56 19.92 7.69
C GLU A 365 15.11 20.19 8.11
N ASP A 366 14.90 20.36 9.41
CA ASP A 366 13.61 20.68 10.03
C ASP A 366 13.39 22.19 10.10
N ARG A 367 12.15 22.60 9.79
CA ARG A 367 11.69 23.98 9.92
C ARG A 367 10.60 24.07 10.97
N PHE A 368 10.72 25.08 11.82
CA PHE A 368 9.78 25.37 12.90
C PHE A 368 9.18 26.77 12.74
N SER A 369 8.06 27.04 13.43
CA SER A 369 7.52 28.39 13.53
C SER A 369 8.49 29.33 14.22
N ASP A 370 8.35 30.65 14.02
CA ASP A 370 9.24 31.64 14.65
C ASP A 370 8.84 32.00 16.09
N GLN A 371 7.67 31.53 16.56
CA GLN A 371 7.13 31.81 17.90
C GLN A 371 7.09 30.54 18.76
N GLU A 372 7.33 30.70 20.07
CA GLU A 372 7.16 29.63 21.06
C GLU A 372 5.69 29.14 21.07
N PRO A 373 5.44 27.81 21.08
CA PRO A 373 6.41 26.73 21.34
C PRO A 373 7.14 26.15 20.10
N TYR A 374 7.57 26.96 19.12
CA TYR A 374 8.37 26.56 17.94
C TYR A 374 7.84 25.27 17.29
N SER A 375 6.59 25.32 16.82
CA SER A 375 5.90 24.15 16.28
C SER A 375 6.55 23.68 14.98
N PHE A 376 6.58 22.36 14.78
CA PHE A 376 7.08 21.77 13.53
C PHE A 376 6.22 22.23 12.35
N MET A 377 6.87 22.71 11.29
CA MET A 377 6.19 23.16 10.06
C MET A 377 6.44 22.20 8.90
N SER A 378 7.70 21.80 8.69
CA SER A 378 8.09 20.96 7.55
C SER A 378 9.47 20.37 7.75
N ARG A 379 9.77 19.31 7.01
CA ARG A 379 11.11 18.78 6.81
C ARG A 379 11.43 18.79 5.31
N GLY A 380 12.70 18.91 4.94
CA GLY A 380 13.09 18.86 3.53
C GLY A 380 14.58 18.77 3.30
N PHE A 381 14.98 18.23 2.14
CA PHE A 381 16.35 18.38 1.66
C PHE A 381 16.58 19.82 1.18
N ARG A 382 17.72 20.42 1.55
CA ARG A 382 18.09 21.79 1.17
C ARG A 382 19.23 21.86 0.15
N VAL A 383 19.96 20.76 -0.04
CA VAL A 383 21.13 20.69 -0.91
C VAL A 383 20.76 20.04 -2.24
N ALA A 384 20.81 20.83 -3.31
CA ALA A 384 20.61 20.35 -4.68
C ALA A 384 21.80 19.50 -5.15
N ALA A 385 21.52 18.52 -6.01
CA ALA A 385 22.55 17.76 -6.71
C ALA A 385 23.09 18.59 -7.89
N THR A 386 24.39 18.85 -7.91
CA THR A 386 25.00 19.75 -8.92
C THR A 386 26.11 19.10 -9.74
N ALA A 387 26.78 18.09 -9.17
CA ALA A 387 27.85 17.33 -9.83
C ALA A 387 27.45 15.88 -10.04
N SER A 388 28.12 15.17 -10.96
CA SER A 388 27.80 13.79 -11.31
C SER A 388 27.73 12.84 -10.10
N ASP A 389 28.63 12.98 -9.12
CA ASP A 389 28.66 12.09 -7.94
C ASP A 389 27.51 12.36 -6.95
N ASP A 390 26.87 13.53 -7.02
CA ASP A 390 25.71 13.89 -6.23
C ASP A 390 24.44 13.14 -6.66
N ALA A 391 24.39 12.72 -7.92
CA ALA A 391 23.19 12.14 -8.51
C ALA A 391 22.92 10.73 -7.98
N VAL A 392 21.63 10.49 -7.68
CA VAL A 392 21.09 9.15 -7.50
C VAL A 392 21.19 8.38 -8.82
N ILE A 393 21.64 7.12 -8.74
CA ILE A 393 21.79 6.21 -9.88
C ILE A 393 20.86 5.00 -9.76
N ASN A 394 20.60 4.31 -10.87
CA ASN A 394 19.66 3.18 -10.95
C ASN A 394 20.04 1.95 -10.08
N THR A 395 21.27 1.90 -9.57
CA THR A 395 21.74 0.86 -8.63
C THR A 395 21.65 1.26 -7.15
N ASP A 396 21.32 2.52 -6.84
CA ASP A 396 21.19 2.97 -5.45
C ASP A 396 19.95 2.33 -4.81
N ILE A 397 20.15 1.58 -3.72
CA ILE A 397 19.08 0.84 -3.05
C ILE A 397 17.89 1.74 -2.63
N PRO A 398 18.11 2.94 -2.04
CA PRO A 398 17.02 3.86 -1.71
C PRO A 398 16.14 4.27 -2.89
N ALA A 399 16.68 4.22 -4.11
CA ALA A 399 15.99 4.67 -5.31
C ALA A 399 15.09 3.59 -5.91
N ARG A 400 15.35 2.30 -5.66
CA ARG A 400 14.69 1.17 -6.33
C ARG A 400 13.40 0.79 -5.61
N VAL A 401 12.28 1.37 -6.04
CA VAL A 401 10.95 1.01 -5.54
C VAL A 401 10.71 -0.49 -5.80
N GLY A 402 10.17 -1.21 -4.80
CA GLY A 402 9.98 -2.65 -4.89
C GLY A 402 11.25 -3.49 -4.70
N GLY A 403 12.38 -2.86 -4.32
CA GLY A 403 13.68 -3.50 -4.29
C GLY A 403 14.27 -3.81 -5.67
N GLY A 404 13.57 -3.44 -6.75
CA GLY A 404 13.94 -3.77 -8.13
C GLY A 404 12.76 -3.72 -9.11
N GLU A 405 12.97 -4.32 -10.28
CA GLU A 405 11.95 -4.41 -11.33
C GLU A 405 10.75 -5.24 -10.87
N LEU A 406 9.55 -4.84 -11.29
CA LEU A 406 8.36 -5.68 -11.13
C LEU A 406 8.41 -6.80 -12.17
N THR A 407 8.64 -8.04 -11.72
CA THR A 407 8.84 -9.21 -12.59
C THR A 407 7.55 -9.81 -13.14
N ILE A 408 6.39 -9.31 -12.71
CA ILE A 408 5.09 -9.84 -13.11
C ILE A 408 4.72 -9.46 -14.55
N GLY A 409 5.12 -8.27 -15.01
CA GLY A 409 4.77 -7.75 -16.33
C GLY A 409 5.01 -6.25 -16.43
N ASP A 410 4.64 -5.67 -17.58
CA ASP A 410 4.75 -4.23 -17.81
C ASP A 410 3.74 -3.46 -16.93
N ILE A 411 4.16 -2.31 -16.41
CA ILE A 411 3.32 -1.43 -15.59
C ILE A 411 2.53 -0.50 -16.52
N ASP A 412 1.21 -0.60 -16.48
CA ASP A 412 0.29 0.22 -17.29
C ASP A 412 -0.12 1.51 -16.57
N ASP A 413 -0.28 1.45 -15.24
CA ASP A 413 -0.62 2.62 -14.42
C ASP A 413 0.12 2.61 -13.08
N LEU A 414 0.32 3.81 -12.54
CA LEU A 414 1.07 4.06 -11.32
C LEU A 414 0.41 5.17 -10.50
N PHE A 415 0.20 4.91 -9.21
CA PHE A 415 -0.24 5.92 -8.26
C PHE A 415 0.49 5.77 -6.92
N VAL A 416 0.48 6.85 -6.15
CA VAL A 416 1.20 6.96 -4.87
C VAL A 416 0.22 7.34 -3.79
N LYS A 417 0.31 6.68 -2.63
CA LYS A 417 -0.42 7.04 -1.43
C LYS A 417 0.51 6.96 -0.22
N ASP A 418 0.71 8.11 0.42
CA ASP A 418 1.55 8.25 1.61
C ASP A 418 2.92 7.57 1.40
N ASP A 419 3.26 6.50 2.14
CA ASP A 419 4.57 5.83 2.04
C ASP A 419 4.63 4.70 0.99
N ALA A 420 3.56 4.49 0.23
CA ALA A 420 3.43 3.37 -0.70
C ALA A 420 3.28 3.82 -2.16
N VAL A 421 3.89 3.03 -3.05
CA VAL A 421 3.73 3.13 -4.51
C VAL A 421 2.94 1.92 -4.97
N PHE A 422 1.92 2.16 -5.79
CA PHE A 422 1.07 1.12 -6.40
C PHE A 422 1.31 1.07 -7.90
N ALA A 423 1.43 -0.13 -8.44
CA ALA A 423 1.62 -0.43 -9.85
C ALA A 423 0.50 -1.37 -10.34
N VAL A 424 -0.07 -1.06 -11.50
CA VAL A 424 -1.09 -1.87 -12.17
C VAL A 424 -0.44 -2.61 -13.33
N VAL A 425 -0.60 -3.92 -13.37
CA VAL A 425 -0.15 -4.79 -14.47
C VAL A 425 -1.40 -5.38 -15.10
N SER A 426 -1.72 -4.98 -16.34
CA SER A 426 -2.87 -5.51 -17.06
C SER A 426 -2.59 -6.83 -17.76
N ASN A 427 -1.37 -6.95 -18.31
CA ASN A 427 -0.90 -8.13 -19.02
C ASN A 427 0.35 -8.67 -18.32
N ALA A 428 0.19 -9.79 -17.62
CA ALA A 428 1.29 -10.44 -16.96
C ALA A 428 2.11 -11.31 -17.94
N ASP A 429 3.38 -11.53 -17.61
CA ASP A 429 4.24 -12.46 -18.31
C ASP A 429 3.68 -13.88 -18.25
N THR A 430 4.13 -14.75 -19.17
CA THR A 430 3.63 -16.13 -19.28
C THR A 430 3.73 -16.87 -17.93
N GLY A 431 2.60 -17.39 -17.46
CA GLY A 431 2.46 -18.12 -16.20
C GLY A 431 2.11 -17.24 -14.99
N GLN A 432 2.36 -15.93 -15.04
CA GLN A 432 2.02 -14.98 -13.98
C GLN A 432 0.56 -14.52 -14.09
N ARG A 433 0.06 -13.84 -13.05
CA ARG A 433 -1.27 -13.21 -13.06
C ARG A 433 -1.21 -11.69 -12.98
N PRO A 434 -2.03 -10.97 -13.78
CA PRO A 434 -2.14 -9.51 -13.69
C PRO A 434 -2.77 -9.08 -12.37
N GLY A 435 -2.77 -7.78 -12.09
CA GLY A 435 -3.40 -7.22 -10.89
C GLY A 435 -2.73 -5.94 -10.41
N VAL A 436 -2.96 -5.63 -9.13
CA VAL A 436 -2.40 -4.44 -8.48
C VAL A 436 -1.33 -4.87 -7.48
N PHE A 437 -0.17 -4.23 -7.56
CA PHE A 437 0.98 -4.49 -6.72
C PHE A 437 1.39 -3.22 -5.98
N TYR A 438 2.01 -3.38 -4.82
CA TYR A 438 2.54 -2.25 -4.06
C TYR A 438 3.92 -2.54 -3.48
N SER A 439 4.61 -1.45 -3.15
CA SER A 439 5.85 -1.44 -2.40
C SER A 439 5.83 -0.23 -1.46
N ARG A 440 6.32 -0.42 -0.23
CA ARG A 440 6.36 0.63 0.80
C ARG A 440 7.79 1.03 1.16
N ALA A 441 7.98 2.30 1.48
CA ALA A 441 9.28 2.84 1.85
C ALA A 441 9.72 2.36 3.24
N LEU A 442 11.02 2.11 3.41
CA LEU A 442 11.68 1.86 4.68
C LEU A 442 12.58 3.07 5.00
N PHE A 443 12.55 3.53 6.26
CA PHE A 443 13.21 4.79 6.63
C PHE A 443 14.48 4.59 7.46
N ASP A 444 15.46 5.47 7.25
CA ASP A 444 16.61 5.64 8.15
C ASP A 444 16.26 6.53 9.37
N GLN A 445 17.20 6.69 10.29
CA GLN A 445 17.01 7.50 11.51
C GLN A 445 16.77 9.00 11.25
N TYR A 446 17.02 9.48 10.04
CA TYR A 446 16.75 10.86 9.63
C TYR A 446 15.41 10.97 8.88
N GLY A 447 14.68 9.86 8.74
CA GLY A 447 13.43 9.78 8.01
C GLY A 447 13.58 9.68 6.50
N ARG A 448 14.81 9.55 5.96
CA ARG A 448 15.04 9.35 4.52
C ARG A 448 14.71 7.92 4.15
N ILE A 449 14.25 7.72 2.92
CA ILE A 449 14.13 6.37 2.36
C ILE A 449 15.53 5.74 2.32
N LYS A 450 15.67 4.56 2.94
CA LYS A 450 16.91 3.75 2.89
C LYS A 450 16.79 2.53 2.00
N ALA A 451 15.57 2.02 1.86
CA ALA A 451 15.22 0.85 1.07
C ALA A 451 13.70 0.81 0.86
N TRP A 452 13.25 -0.20 0.13
CA TRP A 452 11.85 -0.49 -0.14
C TRP A 452 11.55 -1.94 0.19
N THR A 453 10.29 -2.23 0.51
CA THR A 453 9.84 -3.63 0.48
C THR A 453 9.82 -4.15 -0.94
N GLU A 454 9.84 -5.47 -1.08
CA GLU A 454 9.59 -6.13 -2.36
C GLU A 454 8.15 -5.84 -2.83
N TRP A 455 7.94 -5.99 -4.14
CA TRP A 455 6.61 -5.88 -4.73
C TRP A 455 5.70 -7.00 -4.21
N GLN A 456 4.54 -6.60 -3.68
CA GLN A 456 3.52 -7.52 -3.15
C GLN A 456 2.17 -7.24 -3.81
N ARG A 457 1.35 -8.26 -4.02
CA ARG A 457 -0.02 -8.08 -4.55
C ARG A 457 -0.90 -7.42 -3.48
N VAL A 458 -1.81 -6.54 -3.91
CA VAL A 458 -2.85 -5.94 -3.05
C VAL A 458 -4.27 -6.19 -3.53
N SER A 459 -4.46 -6.50 -4.81
CA SER A 459 -5.78 -6.77 -5.38
C SER A 459 -5.66 -7.40 -6.77
N GLY A 460 -6.79 -7.75 -7.38
CA GLY A 460 -6.84 -8.33 -8.73
C GLY A 460 -6.51 -9.83 -8.75
N SER A 461 -6.91 -10.59 -7.74
CA SER A 461 -6.62 -12.04 -7.65
C SER A 461 -7.54 -12.89 -8.54
N VAL A 462 -8.75 -12.40 -8.79
CA VAL A 462 -9.81 -13.10 -9.54
C VAL A 462 -9.91 -12.61 -10.99
N GLU A 463 -9.48 -11.38 -11.24
CA GLU A 463 -9.57 -10.72 -12.54
C GLU A 463 -8.55 -11.26 -13.55
N ASP A 464 -9.01 -11.48 -14.78
CA ASP A 464 -8.13 -11.85 -15.90
C ASP A 464 -7.28 -10.67 -16.40
N SER A 465 -7.68 -9.43 -16.12
CA SER A 465 -6.94 -8.21 -16.48
C SER A 465 -7.42 -7.01 -15.65
N VAL A 466 -6.48 -6.18 -15.18
CA VAL A 466 -6.75 -4.91 -14.48
C VAL A 466 -6.01 -3.80 -15.20
N PHE A 467 -6.72 -2.83 -15.77
CA PHE A 467 -6.15 -1.74 -16.56
C PHE A 467 -5.98 -0.43 -15.79
N GLY A 468 -6.67 -0.31 -14.66
CA GLY A 468 -6.60 0.84 -13.77
C GLY A 468 -7.05 0.48 -12.37
N SER A 469 -6.60 1.26 -11.39
CA SER A 469 -6.95 1.07 -9.99
C SER A 469 -6.95 2.39 -9.23
N ALA A 470 -7.77 2.48 -8.18
CA ALA A 470 -7.77 3.61 -7.26
C ALA A 470 -8.15 3.19 -5.83
N LEU A 471 -7.49 3.78 -4.83
CA LEU A 471 -7.65 3.46 -3.41
C LEU A 471 -8.51 4.47 -2.66
N ASP A 472 -9.64 4.00 -2.11
CA ASP A 472 -10.38 4.73 -1.10
C ASP A 472 -9.74 4.56 0.28
N ALA A 473 -9.00 5.57 0.69
CA ALA A 473 -8.27 5.57 1.96
C ALA A 473 -9.16 5.68 3.20
N THR A 474 -10.47 5.86 3.05
CA THR A 474 -11.41 5.96 4.18
C THR A 474 -12.21 4.68 4.43
N THR A 475 -12.32 3.81 3.42
CA THR A 475 -12.99 2.51 3.54
C THR A 475 -12.02 1.33 3.34
N ALA A 476 -10.79 1.63 2.91
CA ALA A 476 -9.79 0.67 2.46
C ALA A 476 -10.21 -0.14 1.22
N ASN A 477 -11.24 0.30 0.50
CA ASN A 477 -11.71 -0.39 -0.71
C ASN A 477 -10.84 -0.02 -1.92
N MET A 478 -10.57 -1.01 -2.76
CA MET A 478 -9.94 -0.84 -4.06
C MET A 478 -11.01 -0.76 -5.15
N ILE A 479 -10.88 0.22 -6.05
CA ILE A 479 -11.66 0.29 -7.29
C ILE A 479 -10.79 -0.29 -8.40
N LEU A 480 -11.32 -1.21 -9.19
CA LEU A 480 -10.62 -1.89 -10.28
C LEU A 480 -11.34 -1.65 -11.61
N LEU A 481 -10.58 -1.39 -12.67
CA LEU A 481 -11.08 -1.25 -14.03
C LEU A 481 -10.67 -2.46 -14.87
N THR A 482 -11.65 -3.16 -15.42
CA THR A 482 -11.48 -4.46 -16.07
C THR A 482 -12.16 -4.49 -17.44
N GLY A 483 -11.66 -5.37 -18.32
CA GLY A 483 -12.10 -5.57 -19.70
C GLY A 483 -11.36 -6.75 -20.33
N GLN A 484 -11.67 -7.10 -21.58
CA GLN A 484 -10.91 -8.12 -22.32
C GLN A 484 -9.53 -7.61 -22.75
N ASP A 485 -9.45 -6.34 -23.14
CA ASP A 485 -8.22 -5.63 -23.49
C ASP A 485 -8.31 -4.15 -23.12
N LYS A 486 -7.21 -3.42 -23.32
CA LYS A 486 -7.09 -1.97 -23.03
C LYS A 486 -8.08 -1.10 -23.81
N ASP A 487 -8.64 -1.60 -24.90
CA ASP A 487 -9.57 -0.91 -25.78
C ASP A 487 -11.04 -1.26 -25.44
N SER A 488 -11.27 -2.25 -24.57
CA SER A 488 -12.57 -2.77 -24.17
C SER A 488 -12.88 -2.66 -22.66
N ILE A 489 -12.24 -1.75 -21.94
CA ILE A 489 -12.45 -1.57 -20.48
C ILE A 489 -13.90 -1.13 -20.23
N ASN A 490 -14.78 -1.98 -19.70
CA ASN A 490 -16.20 -1.64 -19.56
C ASN A 490 -16.80 -1.98 -18.19
N THR A 491 -15.98 -2.49 -17.29
CA THR A 491 -16.43 -2.98 -15.99
C THR A 491 -15.60 -2.34 -14.89
N VAL A 492 -16.30 -1.66 -13.97
CA VAL A 492 -15.72 -1.09 -12.76
C VAL A 492 -16.18 -1.93 -11.58
N LYS A 493 -15.22 -2.49 -10.85
CA LYS A 493 -15.48 -3.23 -9.62
C LYS A 493 -14.98 -2.43 -8.43
N ARG A 494 -15.57 -2.66 -7.26
CA ARG A 494 -15.08 -2.16 -5.98
C ARG A 494 -15.02 -3.31 -4.98
N THR A 495 -13.92 -3.45 -4.26
CA THR A 495 -13.83 -4.42 -3.15
C THR A 495 -14.74 -4.01 -2.01
N PHE A 496 -15.27 -4.97 -1.25
CA PHE A 496 -16.11 -4.70 -0.09
C PHE A 496 -15.71 -5.56 1.10
N TRP A 497 -15.90 -5.03 2.31
CA TRP A 497 -15.79 -5.84 3.51
C TRP A 497 -16.99 -6.78 3.64
N GLY A 498 -16.75 -8.08 3.66
CA GLY A 498 -17.78 -9.10 3.74
C GLY A 498 -17.23 -10.49 4.00
N GLN A 499 -17.90 -11.51 3.44
CA GLN A 499 -17.39 -12.89 3.48
C GLN A 499 -16.37 -13.17 2.36
N GLY A 500 -16.20 -12.27 1.39
CA GLY A 500 -15.34 -12.45 0.20
C GLY A 500 -16.13 -12.84 -1.05
N ASP A 501 -15.45 -12.84 -2.20
CA ASP A 501 -16.02 -13.23 -3.49
C ASP A 501 -16.16 -14.76 -3.58
N ASN A 502 -17.28 -15.28 -4.10
CA ASN A 502 -17.48 -16.72 -4.30
C ASN A 502 -16.43 -17.34 -5.24
N ASN A 503 -15.92 -16.56 -6.20
CA ASN A 503 -14.82 -16.95 -7.09
C ASN A 503 -13.45 -16.59 -6.51
N GLY A 504 -13.42 -15.88 -5.38
CA GLY A 504 -12.24 -15.46 -4.62
C GLY A 504 -12.08 -16.25 -3.32
N LEU A 505 -12.00 -15.56 -2.19
CA LEU A 505 -11.80 -16.14 -0.85
C LEU A 505 -13.12 -16.42 -0.08
N GLY A 506 -14.29 -16.17 -0.67
CA GLY A 506 -15.60 -16.48 -0.08
C GLY A 506 -15.72 -17.93 0.43
N PRO A 507 -15.36 -18.95 -0.37
CA PRO A 507 -15.37 -20.34 0.07
C PRO A 507 -14.41 -20.62 1.23
N LEU A 508 -13.29 -19.89 1.32
CA LEU A 508 -12.37 -19.99 2.46
C LEU A 508 -13.02 -19.49 3.76
N ALA A 509 -13.77 -18.39 3.71
CA ALA A 509 -14.51 -17.90 4.88
C ALA A 509 -15.52 -18.94 5.38
N ASN A 510 -16.23 -19.63 4.48
CA ASN A 510 -17.13 -20.73 4.85
C ASN A 510 -16.38 -21.88 5.54
N VAL A 511 -15.23 -22.28 5.01
CA VAL A 511 -14.39 -23.32 5.59
C VAL A 511 -13.95 -22.96 6.99
N PHE A 512 -13.49 -21.72 7.22
CA PHE A 512 -13.08 -21.25 8.53
C PHE A 512 -14.24 -21.15 9.51
N ASN A 513 -15.39 -20.62 9.10
CA ASN A 513 -16.56 -20.52 9.96
C ASN A 513 -17.06 -21.93 10.40
N GLY A 514 -16.89 -22.94 9.55
CA GLY A 514 -17.17 -24.33 9.90
C GLY A 514 -16.11 -25.00 10.80
N ALA A 515 -14.83 -24.70 10.58
CA ALA A 515 -13.71 -25.24 11.36
C ALA A 515 -13.60 -24.61 12.76
N PHE A 516 -13.96 -23.33 12.86
CA PHE A 516 -13.85 -22.49 14.05
C PHE A 516 -15.22 -21.88 14.37
N PRO A 517 -16.19 -22.68 14.83
CA PRO A 517 -17.52 -22.15 15.11
C PRO A 517 -17.48 -21.21 16.32
N ARG A 518 -18.33 -20.18 16.28
CA ARG A 518 -18.37 -19.11 17.28
C ARG A 518 -18.65 -19.60 18.70
N ASP A 519 -19.47 -20.63 18.85
CA ASP A 519 -19.78 -21.27 20.14
C ASP A 519 -18.56 -21.98 20.76
N ARG A 520 -17.48 -22.16 19.99
CA ARG A 520 -16.17 -22.67 20.44
C ARG A 520 -15.07 -21.59 20.46
N GLY A 521 -15.44 -20.32 20.41
CA GLY A 521 -14.51 -19.18 20.50
C GLY A 521 -14.06 -18.61 19.15
N GLY A 522 -14.39 -19.28 18.03
CA GLY A 522 -13.97 -18.85 16.69
C GLY A 522 -12.46 -18.91 16.47
N ILE A 523 -11.94 -17.98 15.66
CA ILE A 523 -10.52 -17.93 15.27
C ILE A 523 -9.74 -17.14 16.33
N HIS A 524 -8.70 -17.76 16.89
CA HIS A 524 -7.83 -17.19 17.94
C HIS A 524 -6.44 -16.80 17.43
N GLY A 525 -6.05 -17.26 16.24
CA GLY A 525 -4.82 -16.83 15.56
C GLY A 525 -4.96 -16.97 14.05
N LEU A 526 -4.36 -16.04 13.32
CA LEU A 526 -4.33 -16.04 11.85
C LEU A 526 -2.96 -15.55 11.39
N PHE A 527 -2.25 -16.36 10.59
CA PHE A 527 -0.85 -16.14 10.22
C PHE A 527 -0.66 -16.36 8.73
N ASP A 528 -0.09 -15.37 8.04
CA ASP A 528 0.28 -15.48 6.61
C ASP A 528 1.77 -15.86 6.50
N MET A 529 2.03 -16.95 5.79
CA MET A 529 3.37 -17.44 5.47
C MET A 529 3.57 -17.31 3.96
N PRO A 530 4.27 -16.28 3.47
CA PRO A 530 4.52 -16.10 2.04
C PRO A 530 5.36 -17.26 1.48
N ALA A 531 5.37 -17.44 0.15
CA ALA A 531 6.18 -18.46 -0.51
C ALA A 531 7.70 -18.38 -0.23
N THR A 532 8.19 -17.23 0.25
CA THR A 532 9.57 -17.04 0.72
C THR A 532 9.82 -17.57 2.13
N THR A 533 8.82 -18.17 2.77
CA THR A 533 8.94 -18.75 4.11
C THR A 533 9.78 -20.01 4.06
N THR A 534 10.87 -20.00 4.82
CA THR A 534 11.76 -21.14 4.98
C THR A 534 10.99 -22.39 5.39
N GLY A 535 11.22 -23.51 4.70
CA GLY A 535 10.48 -24.75 4.90
C GLY A 535 9.27 -24.93 3.99
N LEU A 536 8.85 -23.90 3.24
CA LEU A 536 7.86 -24.05 2.16
C LEU A 536 8.55 -24.28 0.81
N ASP A 537 7.86 -24.98 -0.09
CA ASP A 537 8.28 -25.22 -1.46
C ASP A 537 7.23 -24.65 -2.42
N ASP A 538 7.53 -23.49 -2.99
CA ASP A 538 6.69 -22.84 -3.98
C ASP A 538 5.20 -22.68 -3.62
N ILE A 539 4.87 -22.42 -2.35
CA ILE A 539 3.49 -22.15 -1.90
C ILE A 539 3.44 -21.03 -0.85
N SER A 540 2.43 -20.17 -0.90
CA SER A 540 2.03 -19.37 0.27
C SER A 540 1.03 -20.16 1.12
N LEU A 541 1.16 -20.08 2.44
CA LEU A 541 0.33 -20.78 3.40
C LEU A 541 -0.35 -19.79 4.36
N LEU A 542 -1.66 -19.90 4.53
CA LEU A 542 -2.40 -19.23 5.60
C LEU A 542 -2.70 -20.26 6.70
N ILE A 543 -2.37 -19.92 7.93
CA ILE A 543 -2.58 -20.76 9.11
C ILE A 543 -3.63 -20.10 10.00
N ALA A 544 -4.72 -20.81 10.28
CA ALA A 544 -5.71 -20.38 11.26
C ALA A 544 -5.72 -21.32 12.46
N THR A 545 -5.86 -20.76 13.66
CA THR A 545 -5.87 -21.52 14.91
C THR A 545 -7.07 -21.14 15.77
N GLY A 546 -7.50 -22.07 16.62
CA GLY A 546 -8.65 -21.87 17.51
C GLY A 546 -8.64 -22.86 18.68
N CYS A 547 -9.82 -23.16 19.21
CA CYS A 547 -9.95 -24.16 20.27
C CYS A 547 -9.60 -25.56 19.74
N GLN A 548 -8.43 -26.08 20.15
CA GLN A 548 -7.97 -27.45 19.87
C GLN A 548 -7.88 -27.81 18.37
N THR A 549 -7.84 -26.81 17.49
CA THR A 549 -7.95 -26.96 16.04
C THR A 549 -6.97 -26.04 15.33
N VAL A 550 -6.35 -26.56 14.27
CA VAL A 550 -5.43 -25.86 13.37
C VAL A 550 -5.90 -26.11 11.94
N ALA A 551 -5.97 -25.06 11.12
CA ALA A 551 -6.24 -25.15 9.69
C ALA A 551 -5.05 -24.61 8.91
N LEU A 552 -4.60 -25.37 7.91
CA LEU A 552 -3.54 -25.01 6.96
C LEU A 552 -4.18 -24.81 5.60
N VAL A 553 -3.94 -23.67 4.97
CA VAL A 553 -4.58 -23.30 3.71
C VAL A 553 -3.53 -22.86 2.70
N GLN A 554 -3.42 -23.58 1.59
CA GLN A 554 -2.54 -23.20 0.50
C GLN A 554 -3.18 -22.05 -0.30
N THR A 555 -2.64 -20.84 -0.16
CA THR A 555 -3.18 -19.62 -0.79
C THR A 555 -2.53 -19.26 -2.11
N SER A 556 -1.38 -19.85 -2.46
CA SER A 556 -0.79 -19.74 -3.80
C SER A 556 0.08 -20.94 -4.19
N THR A 557 0.52 -20.95 -5.45
CA THR A 557 1.64 -21.76 -5.95
C THR A 557 2.62 -20.88 -6.71
N THR A 558 3.92 -21.19 -6.66
CA THR A 558 5.01 -20.43 -7.31
C THR A 558 5.96 -21.30 -8.13
N ASN A 559 5.47 -22.22 -8.98
CA ASN A 559 6.34 -23.05 -9.83
C ASN A 559 6.92 -22.24 -11.02
N GLY A 560 7.81 -21.29 -10.73
CA GLY A 560 8.29 -20.27 -11.67
C GLY A 560 7.28 -19.16 -11.98
N SER A 561 6.03 -19.27 -11.52
CA SER A 561 5.03 -18.20 -11.64
C SER A 561 4.06 -18.16 -10.47
N PHE A 562 3.77 -16.95 -9.97
CA PHE A 562 2.96 -16.74 -8.78
C PHE A 562 1.46 -16.73 -9.12
N VAL A 563 0.75 -17.76 -8.68
CA VAL A 563 -0.68 -17.94 -8.94
C VAL A 563 -1.45 -18.07 -7.62
N PRO A 564 -2.37 -17.14 -7.29
CA PRO A 564 -3.24 -17.28 -6.13
C PRO A 564 -4.24 -18.43 -6.27
N THR A 565 -4.49 -19.15 -5.17
CA THR A 565 -5.59 -20.11 -5.03
C THR A 565 -6.88 -19.34 -4.74
N VAL A 566 -7.93 -19.58 -5.52
CA VAL A 566 -9.24 -18.91 -5.37
C VAL A 566 -10.39 -19.86 -5.69
N GLY A 567 -11.59 -19.54 -5.22
CA GLY A 567 -12.84 -20.21 -5.56
C GLY A 567 -13.14 -21.49 -4.76
N GLU A 568 -14.07 -22.30 -5.27
CA GLU A 568 -14.65 -23.46 -4.59
C GLU A 568 -13.63 -24.55 -4.21
N ILE A 569 -12.42 -24.50 -4.77
CA ILE A 569 -11.36 -25.47 -4.47
C ILE A 569 -10.99 -25.53 -2.99
N PHE A 570 -11.20 -24.44 -2.23
CA PHE A 570 -11.03 -24.44 -0.78
C PHE A 570 -12.02 -25.37 -0.07
N GLU A 571 -13.25 -25.51 -0.59
CA GLU A 571 -14.28 -26.38 -0.04
C GLU A 571 -14.18 -27.82 -0.59
N THR A 572 -13.97 -27.96 -1.90
CA THR A 572 -13.94 -29.28 -2.57
C THR A 572 -12.68 -30.08 -2.26
N ASN A 573 -11.54 -29.40 -2.09
CA ASN A 573 -10.24 -30.04 -1.85
C ASN A 573 -9.79 -29.86 -0.39
N LYS A 574 -10.74 -29.99 0.54
CA LYS A 574 -10.53 -29.92 1.98
C LYS A 574 -10.40 -31.31 2.58
N GLU A 575 -9.37 -31.50 3.41
CA GLU A 575 -9.18 -32.69 4.23
C GLU A 575 -9.37 -32.36 5.72
N VAL A 576 -9.96 -33.28 6.47
CA VAL A 576 -10.26 -33.10 7.89
C VAL A 576 -9.78 -34.31 8.69
N PHE A 577 -9.01 -34.05 9.74
CA PHE A 577 -8.45 -35.02 10.67
C PHE A 577 -8.80 -34.65 12.11
N ILE A 578 -9.34 -35.60 12.88
CA ILE A 578 -9.93 -35.33 14.22
C ILE A 578 -9.17 -35.96 15.40
N ASN A 579 -8.11 -36.72 15.11
CA ASN A 579 -7.31 -37.42 16.11
C ASN A 579 -5.95 -36.74 16.36
N GLY A 580 -5.79 -35.49 15.92
CA GLY A 580 -4.53 -34.74 15.96
C GLY A 580 -3.45 -35.31 15.03
N THR A 581 -3.79 -36.27 14.17
CA THR A 581 -2.88 -37.02 13.30
C THR A 581 -3.51 -37.18 11.92
N ILE A 582 -2.69 -37.04 10.88
CA ILE A 582 -3.02 -37.39 9.49
C ILE A 582 -3.04 -38.93 9.42
N ASP A 583 -4.21 -39.53 9.64
CA ASP A 583 -4.37 -40.97 9.84
C ASP A 583 -4.55 -41.78 8.54
N ARG A 584 -4.64 -41.08 7.41
CA ARG A 584 -4.67 -41.62 6.05
C ARG A 584 -3.90 -40.70 5.11
N ASP A 585 -3.51 -41.23 3.95
CA ASP A 585 -3.01 -40.39 2.86
C ASP A 585 -4.05 -39.33 2.47
N LEU A 586 -3.57 -38.18 1.99
CA LEU A 586 -4.44 -37.11 1.50
C LEU A 586 -5.26 -37.66 0.33
N SER A 587 -6.59 -37.59 0.42
CA SER A 587 -7.49 -38.24 -0.54
C SER A 587 -7.53 -37.53 -1.88
N THR A 588 -7.12 -36.26 -1.89
CA THR A 588 -6.94 -35.45 -3.09
C THR A 588 -5.46 -35.13 -3.28
N ALA A 589 -4.90 -35.45 -4.46
CA ALA A 589 -3.56 -35.01 -4.86
C ALA A 589 -3.46 -33.47 -4.93
N ASP A 590 -4.60 -32.79 -4.92
CA ASP A 590 -4.77 -31.34 -4.99
C ASP A 590 -5.37 -30.73 -3.72
N ALA A 591 -5.12 -31.29 -2.54
CA ALA A 591 -5.57 -30.70 -1.28
C ALA A 591 -5.18 -29.21 -1.19
N ARG A 592 -6.12 -28.36 -0.80
CA ARG A 592 -5.90 -26.90 -0.59
C ARG A 592 -6.14 -26.47 0.84
N VAL A 593 -6.90 -27.26 1.61
CA VAL A 593 -7.12 -27.03 3.04
C VAL A 593 -6.93 -28.32 3.84
N LEU A 594 -6.13 -28.26 4.90
CA LEU A 594 -6.07 -29.31 5.93
C LEU A 594 -6.60 -28.76 7.24
N ILE A 595 -7.57 -29.43 7.85
CA ILE A 595 -8.05 -29.14 9.21
C ILE A 595 -7.64 -30.28 10.12
N ILE A 596 -6.87 -29.98 11.16
CA ILE A 596 -6.41 -30.94 12.15
C ILE A 596 -6.93 -30.52 13.52
N SER A 597 -7.66 -31.40 14.18
CA SER A 597 -8.21 -31.21 15.52
C SER A 597 -7.97 -32.43 16.39
N GLY A 598 -8.05 -32.29 17.72
CA GLY A 598 -7.90 -33.41 18.66
C GLY A 598 -6.45 -33.81 18.96
N GLY A 599 -6.26 -34.99 19.58
CA GLY A 599 -4.93 -35.48 19.98
C GLY A 599 -4.22 -34.53 20.95
N ALA A 600 -2.94 -34.23 20.71
CA ALA A 600 -2.17 -33.31 21.55
C ALA A 600 -2.75 -31.87 21.58
N LEU A 601 -3.55 -31.49 20.59
CA LEU A 601 -4.20 -30.18 20.54
C LEU A 601 -5.23 -30.02 21.68
N ASN A 602 -5.80 -31.12 22.19
CA ASN A 602 -6.70 -31.09 23.35
C ASN A 602 -5.98 -30.64 24.63
N SER A 603 -4.68 -30.92 24.73
CA SER A 603 -3.87 -30.63 25.91
C SER A 603 -3.36 -29.19 25.96
N ILE A 604 -3.16 -28.54 24.80
CA ILE A 604 -2.64 -27.16 24.73
C ILE A 604 -3.72 -26.08 24.89
N GLY A 605 -5.00 -26.41 24.70
CA GLY A 605 -6.12 -25.48 24.92
C GLY A 605 -6.42 -24.57 23.72
N PHE A 606 -6.73 -23.30 23.97
CA PHE A 606 -6.87 -22.31 22.90
C PHE A 606 -5.50 -22.02 22.29
N ILE A 607 -5.42 -22.14 20.97
CA ILE A 607 -4.18 -21.97 20.20
C ILE A 607 -4.19 -20.57 19.59
N ASN A 608 -3.20 -19.76 19.96
CA ASN A 608 -3.10 -18.35 19.61
C ASN A 608 -1.75 -17.99 18.97
N ALA A 609 -0.84 -18.96 18.81
CA ALA A 609 0.45 -18.77 18.15
C ALA A 609 0.77 -19.96 17.23
N ALA A 610 1.29 -19.67 16.03
CA ALA A 610 1.80 -20.67 15.10
C ALA A 610 3.03 -20.14 14.36
N GLU A 611 3.97 -21.03 14.03
CA GLU A 611 5.19 -20.68 13.30
C GLU A 611 5.76 -21.91 12.57
N ILE A 612 6.37 -21.69 11.41
CA ILE A 612 7.14 -22.72 10.69
C ILE A 612 8.61 -22.54 11.02
N GLY A 613 9.24 -23.62 11.48
CA GLY A 613 10.68 -23.64 11.74
C GLY A 613 11.39 -24.75 11.00
N GLN A 614 12.65 -24.53 10.65
CA GLN A 614 13.51 -25.49 9.98
C GLN A 614 14.81 -25.71 10.76
N ALA A 615 15.36 -26.92 10.66
CA ALA A 615 16.73 -27.21 11.05
C ALA A 615 17.29 -28.34 10.20
N GLY A 616 18.47 -28.10 9.61
CA GLY A 616 19.06 -29.03 8.66
C GLY A 616 18.11 -29.28 7.49
N THR A 617 17.81 -30.56 7.23
CA THR A 617 16.97 -31.01 6.12
C THR A 617 15.49 -31.18 6.47
N GLN A 618 15.05 -30.70 7.63
CA GLN A 618 13.69 -30.93 8.13
C GLN A 618 13.04 -29.63 8.56
N ALA A 619 11.74 -29.51 8.30
CA ALA A 619 10.92 -28.39 8.74
C ALA A 619 9.64 -28.89 9.44
N TRP A 620 9.16 -28.09 10.38
CA TRP A 620 8.04 -28.41 11.26
C TRP A 620 7.10 -27.22 11.44
N LEU A 621 5.85 -27.53 11.77
CA LEU A 621 4.88 -26.55 12.24
C LEU A 621 4.79 -26.61 13.76
N PHE A 622 5.01 -25.48 14.42
CA PHE A 622 4.86 -25.31 15.86
C PHE A 622 3.58 -24.55 16.17
N VAL A 623 2.88 -24.97 17.22
CA VAL A 623 1.68 -24.27 17.71
C VAL A 623 1.71 -24.14 19.23
N GLY A 624 1.38 -22.94 19.70
CA GLY A 624 1.38 -22.57 21.11
C GLY A 624 0.00 -22.13 21.58
N GLY A 625 -0.31 -22.41 22.83
CA GLY A 625 -1.58 -22.01 23.43
C GLY A 625 -1.50 -21.79 24.94
N ASP A 626 -2.65 -21.79 25.58
CA ASP A 626 -2.79 -21.53 27.02
C ASP A 626 -2.02 -22.50 27.91
N LYS A 627 -1.90 -23.77 27.48
CA LYS A 627 -1.45 -24.89 28.32
C LYS A 627 -0.29 -25.69 27.72
N GLY A 628 0.31 -25.24 26.63
CA GLY A 628 1.52 -25.89 26.13
C GLY A 628 1.97 -25.46 24.75
N LEU A 629 2.99 -26.17 24.29
CA LEU A 629 3.60 -26.08 22.97
C LEU A 629 3.57 -27.45 22.31
N ALA A 630 3.08 -27.52 21.07
CA ALA A 630 3.04 -28.73 20.27
C ALA A 630 3.75 -28.53 18.92
N VAL A 631 4.19 -29.63 18.34
CA VAL A 631 4.81 -29.67 17.00
C VAL A 631 4.16 -30.74 16.14
N LEU A 632 3.95 -30.43 14.86
CA LEU A 632 3.50 -31.39 13.86
C LEU A 632 4.70 -32.18 13.34
N LYS A 633 4.73 -33.49 13.63
CA LYS A 633 5.88 -34.36 13.31
C LYS A 633 5.45 -35.82 13.07
N ARG A 634 6.35 -36.61 12.49
CA ARG A 634 6.27 -38.08 12.42
C ARG A 634 6.73 -38.72 13.74
N ALA A 635 6.44 -40.01 13.89
CA ALA A 635 6.76 -40.77 15.11
C ALA A 635 8.27 -40.83 15.42
N ASP A 636 9.13 -40.75 14.41
CA ASP A 636 10.58 -40.71 14.52
C ASP A 636 11.14 -39.32 14.86
N GLY A 637 10.28 -38.32 15.07
CA GLY A 637 10.66 -36.93 15.31
C GLY A 637 10.80 -36.07 14.05
N ALA A 638 10.79 -36.69 12.87
CA ALA A 638 11.02 -35.99 11.62
C ALA A 638 9.83 -35.10 11.23
N GLY A 639 10.12 -34.00 10.54
CA GLY A 639 9.12 -33.11 9.97
C GLY A 639 8.82 -33.52 8.53
N TRP A 640 8.62 -32.52 7.68
CA TRP A 640 8.73 -32.66 6.23
C TRP A 640 10.14 -32.27 5.77
N ASP A 641 10.56 -32.77 4.61
CA ASP A 641 11.89 -32.52 4.05
C ASP A 641 12.03 -31.06 3.59
N SER A 642 13.20 -30.46 3.79
CA SER A 642 13.55 -29.11 3.30
C SER A 642 15.04 -29.04 2.93
N PRO A 643 15.43 -29.00 1.65
CA PRO A 643 14.61 -29.02 0.43
C PRO A 643 14.04 -30.43 0.09
N PRO A 644 12.91 -30.54 -0.64
CA PRO A 644 12.25 -29.45 -1.35
C PRO A 644 11.47 -28.48 -0.44
N GLY A 645 10.82 -28.97 0.61
CA GLY A 645 9.94 -28.18 1.48
C GLY A 645 8.51 -28.74 1.48
N LEU A 646 7.59 -28.07 2.17
CA LEU A 646 6.16 -28.37 2.08
C LEU A 646 5.61 -27.72 0.81
N GLY A 647 5.27 -28.55 -0.18
CA GLY A 647 4.86 -28.12 -1.51
C GLY A 647 3.35 -28.15 -1.75
N SER A 648 2.97 -27.84 -2.99
CA SER A 648 1.57 -27.84 -3.46
C SER A 648 0.86 -29.17 -3.16
N GLY A 649 -0.43 -29.10 -2.79
CA GLY A 649 -1.17 -30.27 -2.34
C GLY A 649 -0.77 -30.74 -0.94
N PHE A 650 0.01 -29.94 -0.21
CA PHE A 650 0.71 -30.33 1.02
C PHE A 650 1.67 -31.51 0.82
N SER A 651 2.26 -31.60 -0.38
CA SER A 651 3.31 -32.56 -0.69
C SER A 651 4.46 -32.40 0.30
N GLY A 652 4.78 -33.47 1.03
CA GLY A 652 5.72 -33.46 2.15
C GLY A 652 5.08 -33.93 3.46
N LEU A 653 3.76 -33.81 3.61
CA LEU A 653 3.02 -34.46 4.68
C LEU A 653 2.62 -35.89 4.27
N GLN A 654 2.74 -36.83 5.20
CA GLN A 654 2.47 -38.25 4.99
C GLN A 654 1.54 -38.79 6.07
N GLN A 655 0.95 -39.95 5.82
CA GLN A 655 0.22 -40.69 6.85
C GLN A 655 1.11 -40.91 8.09
N GLY A 656 0.54 -40.66 9.27
CA GLY A 656 1.21 -40.77 10.56
C GLY A 656 1.84 -39.48 11.07
N THR A 657 1.90 -38.41 10.27
CA THR A 657 2.29 -37.08 10.77
C THR A 657 1.19 -36.54 11.69
N GLY A 658 1.53 -36.17 12.93
CA GLY A 658 0.58 -35.67 13.92
C GLY A 658 1.19 -34.73 14.94
N PHE A 659 0.32 -34.00 15.65
CA PHE A 659 0.75 -33.09 16.70
C PHE A 659 1.18 -33.87 17.95
N SER A 660 2.35 -33.51 18.47
CA SER A 660 2.89 -34.01 19.73
C SER A 660 3.20 -32.87 20.68
N LEU A 661 2.90 -33.05 21.97
CA LEU A 661 3.24 -32.08 23.01
C LEU A 661 4.75 -32.09 23.27
N ILE A 662 5.40 -30.93 23.18
CA ILE A 662 6.85 -30.78 23.35
C ILE A 662 7.24 -29.84 24.50
N GLY A 663 6.29 -29.08 25.08
CA GLY A 663 6.57 -28.22 26.22
C GLY A 663 5.32 -27.86 27.03
N SER A 664 5.49 -27.74 28.35
CA SER A 664 4.44 -27.35 29.30
C SER A 664 4.41 -25.84 29.55
N TYR A 665 4.48 -25.05 28.48
CA TYR A 665 4.37 -23.60 28.54
C TYR A 665 2.97 -23.16 28.98
N LYS A 666 2.86 -21.99 29.63
CA LYS A 666 1.59 -21.36 29.98
C LYS A 666 1.47 -20.06 29.23
N HIS A 667 0.31 -19.82 28.61
CA HIS A 667 0.02 -18.60 27.86
C HIS A 667 1.13 -18.26 26.86
N VAL A 668 1.35 -19.14 25.88
CA VAL A 668 2.21 -18.79 24.75
C VAL A 668 1.56 -17.59 24.04
N ARG A 669 2.30 -16.51 23.85
CA ARG A 669 1.83 -15.30 23.16
C ARG A 669 2.26 -15.26 21.71
N LYS A 670 3.51 -15.65 21.47
CA LYS A 670 4.13 -15.58 20.16
C LYS A 670 5.18 -16.66 20.01
N LEU A 671 5.27 -17.19 18.79
CA LEU A 671 6.34 -18.06 18.34
C LEU A 671 7.09 -17.31 17.23
N VAL A 672 8.42 -17.31 17.29
CA VAL A 672 9.25 -16.72 16.23
C VAL A 672 10.33 -17.73 15.88
N TYR A 673 10.45 -18.06 14.61
CA TYR A 673 11.56 -18.85 14.10
C TYR A 673 12.63 -17.93 13.51
N ASP A 674 13.89 -18.18 13.83
CA ASP A 674 15.03 -17.53 13.16
C ASP A 674 16.25 -18.47 13.13
N ASP A 675 16.79 -18.70 11.93
CA ASP A 675 17.89 -19.63 11.63
C ASP A 675 17.66 -21.09 12.10
N ASN A 676 18.18 -21.49 13.26
CA ASN A 676 18.01 -22.85 13.81
C ASN A 676 17.34 -22.81 15.18
N PHE A 677 16.60 -21.74 15.46
CA PHE A 677 16.04 -21.50 16.78
C PHE A 677 14.56 -21.20 16.70
N LEU A 678 13.81 -21.76 17.65
CA LEU A 678 12.44 -21.35 17.93
C LEU A 678 12.42 -20.55 19.23
N TYR A 679 11.90 -19.34 19.17
CA TYR A 679 11.69 -18.48 20.32
C TYR A 679 10.25 -18.59 20.79
N VAL A 680 10.08 -18.88 22.07
CA VAL A 680 8.77 -19.03 22.72
C VAL A 680 8.57 -17.90 23.71
N LEU A 681 7.68 -16.98 23.37
CA LEU A 681 7.28 -15.89 24.25
C LEU A 681 6.04 -16.29 25.05
N THR A 682 6.12 -16.17 26.37
CA THR A 682 4.98 -16.20 27.28
C THR A 682 4.87 -14.88 28.04
N ASP A 683 3.81 -14.71 28.83
CA ASP A 683 3.61 -13.55 29.71
C ASP A 683 4.80 -13.25 30.63
N THR A 684 5.61 -14.25 30.95
CA THR A 684 6.65 -14.16 31.99
C THR A 684 8.04 -14.56 31.52
N LYS A 685 8.17 -15.23 30.36
CA LYS A 685 9.45 -15.76 29.89
C LYS A 685 9.60 -15.68 28.38
N LEU A 686 10.84 -15.49 27.96
CA LEU A 686 11.30 -15.73 26.61
C LEU A 686 12.34 -16.84 26.63
N ASP A 687 11.99 -17.97 26.03
CA ASP A 687 12.89 -19.11 25.88
C ASP A 687 13.32 -19.26 24.42
N ARG A 688 14.57 -19.66 24.21
CA ARG A 688 15.11 -20.12 22.93
C ARG A 688 15.22 -21.64 22.97
N ILE A 689 14.65 -22.31 21.97
CA ILE A 689 14.79 -23.75 21.76
C ILE A 689 15.72 -23.94 20.57
N ASP A 690 16.79 -24.70 20.77
CA ASP A 690 17.67 -25.08 19.68
C ASP A 690 16.99 -26.20 18.87
N LEU A 691 16.85 -26.01 17.55
CA LEU A 691 16.14 -26.94 16.69
C LEU A 691 17.09 -28.01 16.15
N LEU A 692 16.84 -29.27 16.50
CA LEU A 692 17.50 -30.46 15.97
C LEU A 692 16.48 -31.59 15.87
N GLN A 693 16.52 -32.41 14.82
CA GLN A 693 15.59 -33.53 14.65
C GLN A 693 15.60 -34.49 15.85
N SER A 694 16.77 -34.75 16.44
CA SER A 694 16.94 -35.60 17.63
C SER A 694 16.14 -35.11 18.84
N ASN A 695 15.93 -33.79 18.96
CA ASN A 695 15.18 -33.19 20.06
C ASN A 695 13.72 -33.64 20.02
N PHE A 696 13.18 -33.82 18.82
CA PHE A 696 11.79 -34.23 18.62
C PHE A 696 11.61 -35.75 18.61
N ALA A 697 12.61 -36.53 18.22
CA ALA A 697 12.57 -37.98 18.32
C ALA A 697 12.48 -38.45 19.80
N THR A 698 13.24 -37.80 20.67
CA THR A 698 13.36 -38.12 22.10
C THR A 698 12.42 -37.32 22.99
N ASN A 699 11.82 -36.25 22.45
CA ASN A 699 11.09 -35.23 23.19
C ASN A 699 11.92 -34.54 24.29
N VAL A 700 13.24 -34.42 24.07
CA VAL A 700 14.18 -33.71 24.94
C VAL A 700 14.63 -32.45 24.22
N LEU A 701 14.11 -31.29 24.65
CA LEU A 701 14.44 -29.99 24.08
C LEU A 701 15.65 -29.37 24.79
N VAL A 702 16.53 -28.72 24.02
CA VAL A 702 17.57 -27.84 24.56
C VAL A 702 16.98 -26.44 24.68
N ILE A 703 16.65 -26.03 25.90
CA ILE A 703 15.96 -24.77 26.19
C ILE A 703 16.90 -23.82 26.92
N THR A 704 17.03 -22.59 26.41
CA THR A 704 17.77 -21.50 27.06
C THR A 704 16.82 -20.35 27.38
N THR A 705 16.64 -20.00 28.66
CA THR A 705 15.85 -18.82 29.03
C THR A 705 16.66 -17.54 28.78
N ILE A 706 16.17 -16.73 27.83
CA ILE A 706 16.78 -15.47 27.40
C ILE A 706 16.26 -14.29 28.22
N ALA A 707 14.98 -14.34 28.60
CA ALA A 707 14.36 -13.36 29.48
C ALA A 707 13.38 -14.02 30.45
N ALA A 708 13.36 -13.55 31.69
CA ALA A 708 12.32 -13.84 32.68
C ALA A 708 11.90 -12.55 33.37
N SER A 709 10.59 -12.32 33.52
CA SER A 709 10.01 -11.10 34.11
C SER A 709 10.66 -10.73 35.44
N GLU A 710 10.71 -11.68 36.37
CA GLU A 710 11.22 -11.49 37.73
C GLU A 710 12.74 -11.28 37.82
N VAL A 711 13.49 -11.63 36.78
CA VAL A 711 14.97 -11.60 36.79
C VAL A 711 15.52 -10.41 36.01
N ASN A 712 14.91 -10.12 34.85
CA ASN A 712 15.44 -9.15 33.90
C ASN A 712 14.75 -7.78 34.00
N PHE A 713 13.58 -7.72 34.64
CA PHE A 713 12.73 -6.53 34.70
C PHE A 713 12.21 -6.31 36.13
N THR A 714 11.22 -5.44 36.31
CA THR A 714 10.61 -5.26 37.64
C THR A 714 9.77 -6.49 38.02
N ALA A 715 9.56 -6.72 39.33
CA ALA A 715 8.98 -7.97 39.85
C ALA A 715 7.52 -8.28 39.42
N GLN A 716 6.95 -7.55 38.46
CA GLN A 716 5.58 -7.70 37.93
C GLN A 716 5.49 -7.46 36.42
N THR A 717 6.61 -7.48 35.70
CA THR A 717 6.62 -7.18 34.26
C THR A 717 5.88 -8.27 33.46
N THR A 718 4.98 -7.86 32.59
CA THR A 718 4.38 -8.74 31.57
C THR A 718 5.09 -8.56 30.25
N LEU A 719 5.42 -9.65 29.56
CA LEU A 719 5.97 -9.63 28.20
C LEU A 719 4.80 -9.72 27.20
N PHE A 720 4.74 -8.79 26.25
CA PHE A 720 3.61 -8.67 25.34
C PHE A 720 3.90 -9.14 23.91
N ASP A 721 5.05 -8.74 23.35
CA ASP A 721 5.40 -9.02 21.96
C ASP A 721 6.93 -9.10 21.78
N LEU A 722 7.37 -9.74 20.70
CA LEU A 722 8.77 -10.03 20.40
C LEU A 722 9.03 -9.91 18.91
N ILE A 723 10.17 -9.31 18.55
CA ILE A 723 10.79 -9.44 17.23
C ILE A 723 12.16 -10.07 17.42
N VAL A 724 12.50 -11.07 16.61
CA VAL A 724 13.86 -11.63 16.50
C VAL A 724 14.29 -11.58 15.04
N SER A 725 15.52 -11.13 14.79
CA SER A 725 16.12 -11.06 13.46
C SER A 725 17.64 -11.12 13.59
N GLU A 726 18.24 -12.22 13.14
CA GLU A 726 19.69 -12.47 13.29
C GLU A 726 20.13 -12.38 14.77
N LYS A 727 21.07 -11.47 15.06
CA LYS A 727 21.59 -11.21 16.41
C LYS A 727 20.63 -10.38 17.25
N PHE A 728 19.73 -9.65 16.59
CA PHE A 728 18.91 -8.61 17.17
C PHE A 728 17.61 -9.19 17.71
N ALA A 729 17.18 -8.67 18.86
CA ALA A 729 15.86 -8.92 19.39
C ALA A 729 15.30 -7.67 20.07
N LEU A 730 13.99 -7.51 19.96
CA LEU A 730 13.22 -6.44 20.54
C LEU A 730 12.04 -7.01 21.30
N LEU A 731 11.91 -6.66 22.57
CA LEU A 731 10.94 -7.20 23.51
C LEU A 731 10.06 -6.06 24.05
N ALA A 732 8.76 -6.16 23.76
CA ALA A 732 7.74 -5.25 24.27
C ALA A 732 7.22 -5.76 25.62
N THR A 733 7.13 -4.86 26.59
CA THR A 733 6.78 -5.21 27.96
C THR A 733 5.89 -4.16 28.62
N SER A 734 5.34 -4.50 29.78
CA SER A 734 4.64 -3.54 30.64
C SER A 734 5.52 -2.38 31.11
N ASP A 735 6.83 -2.58 31.15
CA ASP A 735 7.81 -1.61 31.65
C ASP A 735 8.46 -0.79 30.53
N GLY A 736 8.07 -1.05 29.27
CA GLY A 736 8.55 -0.36 28.08
C GLY A 736 9.15 -1.30 27.06
N LEU A 737 10.04 -0.75 26.22
CA LEU A 737 10.66 -1.44 25.11
C LEU A 737 12.12 -1.76 25.44
N PHE A 738 12.53 -2.99 25.18
CA PHE A 738 13.88 -3.45 25.44
C PHE A 738 14.47 -4.12 24.21
N ARG A 739 15.74 -3.88 23.94
CA ARG A 739 16.51 -4.64 22.94
C ARG A 739 17.58 -5.50 23.61
N ILE A 740 18.08 -6.49 22.89
CA ILE A 740 19.24 -7.25 23.36
C ILE A 740 20.48 -6.36 23.57
N GLY A 741 21.33 -6.73 24.52
CA GLY A 741 22.50 -5.94 24.94
C GLY A 741 23.58 -5.76 23.87
N ASN A 742 24.41 -4.71 24.05
CA ASN A 742 25.48 -4.38 23.11
C ASN A 742 26.49 -5.52 22.97
N GLY A 743 26.87 -5.85 21.73
CA GLY A 743 27.80 -6.94 21.42
C GLY A 743 27.24 -8.36 21.62
N LEU A 744 26.00 -8.50 22.11
CA LEU A 744 25.37 -9.80 22.30
C LEU A 744 24.66 -10.26 21.03
N ASP A 745 24.45 -11.57 20.93
CA ASP A 745 23.73 -12.26 19.86
C ASP A 745 22.69 -13.17 20.51
N ILE A 746 21.41 -12.96 20.18
CA ILE A 746 20.32 -13.72 20.80
C ILE A 746 20.42 -15.22 20.50
N ARG A 747 21.06 -15.58 19.40
CA ARG A 747 21.27 -16.97 18.97
C ARG A 747 22.32 -17.69 19.82
N THR A 748 23.22 -16.96 20.48
CA THR A 748 24.34 -17.56 21.23
C THR A 748 24.36 -17.21 22.72
N VAL A 749 23.55 -16.26 23.19
CA VAL A 749 23.49 -15.95 24.62
C VAL A 749 23.04 -17.17 25.43
N THR A 750 23.70 -17.43 26.56
CA THR A 750 23.50 -18.64 27.37
C THR A 750 22.62 -18.43 28.61
N SER A 751 22.47 -17.17 29.06
CA SER A 751 21.56 -16.80 30.14
C SER A 751 21.41 -15.27 30.19
N GLY A 752 20.17 -14.77 30.19
CA GLY A 752 19.87 -13.33 30.34
C GLY A 752 20.41 -12.47 29.20
N GLY A 753 19.52 -11.99 28.31
CA GLY A 753 19.87 -11.22 27.11
C GLY A 753 20.55 -9.85 27.32
N GLY A 754 20.95 -9.48 28.54
CA GLY A 754 21.57 -8.18 28.82
C GLY A 754 20.70 -7.00 28.38
N TRP A 755 19.38 -7.14 28.52
CA TRP A 755 18.35 -6.26 27.95
C TRP A 755 18.61 -4.79 28.24
N ARG A 756 18.57 -3.96 27.19
CA ARG A 756 18.76 -2.51 27.25
C ARG A 756 17.46 -1.81 26.93
N PHE A 757 17.07 -0.90 27.80
CA PHE A 757 15.90 -0.05 27.58
C PHE A 757 16.08 0.79 26.32
N VAL A 758 15.07 0.82 25.46
CA VAL A 758 14.98 1.69 24.30
C VAL A 758 14.15 2.90 24.71
N THR A 759 14.75 4.08 24.62
CA THR A 759 14.05 5.33 24.95
C THR A 759 12.86 5.53 24.02
N ILE A 760 11.67 5.54 24.60
CA ILE A 760 10.42 5.86 23.91
C ILE A 760 10.21 7.37 24.00
N PRO A 761 10.05 8.09 22.87
CA PRO A 761 9.64 9.48 22.88
C PRO A 761 8.41 9.73 23.78
N GLU A 762 8.48 10.79 24.59
CA GLU A 762 7.51 11.11 25.66
C GLU A 762 7.30 10.05 26.77
N GLY A 763 8.15 9.02 26.82
CA GLY A 763 8.35 8.16 28.00
C GLY A 763 7.14 7.32 28.44
N CYS A 764 6.22 6.99 27.53
CA CYS A 764 5.00 6.27 27.89
C CYS A 764 5.15 4.75 27.81
N VAL A 765 4.68 4.05 28.85
CA VAL A 765 4.63 2.58 28.98
C VAL A 765 3.20 2.19 29.41
N PRO A 766 2.66 1.01 29.03
CA PRO A 766 3.32 -0.17 28.46
C PRO A 766 3.34 -0.21 26.92
N ILE A 767 4.25 -1.01 26.35
CA ILE A 767 4.28 -1.32 24.90
C ILE A 767 3.62 -2.68 24.71
N ILE A 768 2.51 -2.74 23.95
CA ILE A 768 1.69 -3.95 23.85
C ILE A 768 1.81 -4.67 22.50
N GLN A 769 2.32 -3.99 21.47
CA GLN A 769 2.49 -4.56 20.13
C GLN A 769 3.70 -3.96 19.42
N LEU A 770 4.39 -4.79 18.64
CA LEU A 770 5.45 -4.43 17.71
C LEU A 770 5.02 -4.81 16.30
N LEU A 771 5.03 -3.84 15.39
CA LEU A 771 4.81 -4.07 13.96
C LEU A 771 6.11 -3.84 13.20
N ALA A 772 6.68 -4.90 12.64
CA ALA A 772 7.90 -4.84 11.84
C ALA A 772 7.59 -4.64 10.36
N LEU A 773 8.30 -3.71 9.72
CA LEU A 773 8.36 -3.54 8.28
C LEU A 773 9.77 -3.90 7.82
N SER A 774 9.88 -4.90 6.96
CA SER A 774 11.14 -5.40 6.41
C SER A 774 11.05 -5.55 4.89
N LYS A 775 12.20 -5.74 4.25
CA LYS A 775 12.31 -5.89 2.80
C LYS A 775 11.38 -6.98 2.23
N THR A 776 11.37 -8.17 2.83
CA THR A 776 10.61 -9.34 2.39
C THR A 776 9.18 -9.36 2.94
N GLY A 777 8.83 -8.44 3.84
CA GLY A 777 7.59 -8.45 4.60
C GLY A 777 7.61 -9.39 5.82
N ARG A 778 8.69 -10.16 6.05
CA ARG A 778 8.85 -11.02 7.22
C ARG A 778 9.52 -10.28 8.38
N GLU A 779 8.96 -10.36 9.58
CA GLU A 779 9.53 -9.68 10.76
C GLU A 779 10.95 -10.16 11.10
N GLN A 780 11.25 -11.41 10.76
CA GLN A 780 12.55 -12.05 10.90
C GLN A 780 13.66 -11.36 10.11
N ASP A 781 13.32 -10.50 9.15
CA ASP A 781 14.28 -9.82 8.28
C ASP A 781 14.46 -8.35 8.62
N VAL A 782 13.86 -7.85 9.72
CA VAL A 782 13.90 -6.42 10.06
C VAL A 782 15.31 -5.91 10.38
N ALA A 783 16.23 -6.77 10.80
CA ALA A 783 17.64 -6.44 11.04
C ALA A 783 18.58 -7.13 10.02
N ARG A 784 18.02 -7.72 8.96
CA ARG A 784 18.75 -8.22 7.78
C ARG A 784 18.79 -7.15 6.67
N PHE A 785 19.53 -7.43 5.60
CA PHE A 785 19.63 -6.57 4.41
C PHE A 785 20.02 -5.11 4.75
N GLU A 786 19.19 -4.13 4.39
CA GLU A 786 19.38 -2.71 4.71
C GLU A 786 18.73 -2.29 6.04
N GLY A 787 18.19 -3.26 6.80
CA GLY A 787 17.38 -3.05 7.98
C GLY A 787 15.97 -2.54 7.66
N GLY A 788 15.10 -2.52 8.67
CA GLY A 788 13.69 -2.21 8.54
C GLY A 788 13.22 -1.03 9.38
N THR A 789 11.90 -0.93 9.55
CA THR A 789 11.23 0.06 10.41
C THR A 789 10.30 -0.68 11.37
N VAL A 790 10.27 -0.28 12.64
CA VAL A 790 9.38 -0.87 13.66
C VAL A 790 8.44 0.19 14.19
N TYR A 791 7.17 -0.16 14.30
CA TYR A 791 6.14 0.63 14.97
C TYR A 791 5.88 -0.02 16.33
N ALA A 792 5.98 0.76 17.40
CA ALA A 792 5.70 0.31 18.76
C ALA A 792 4.43 0.99 19.26
N LEU A 793 3.38 0.19 19.52
CA LEU A 793 2.13 0.66 20.09
C LEU A 793 2.25 0.71 21.61
N VAL A 794 2.19 1.92 22.15
CA VAL A 794 1.93 2.16 23.57
C VAL A 794 0.43 2.18 23.77
N SER A 795 -0.09 1.46 24.75
CA SER A 795 -1.51 1.48 25.06
C SER A 795 -1.77 1.18 26.54
N PHE A 796 -2.39 2.12 27.25
CA PHE A 796 -2.65 2.01 28.69
C PHE A 796 -4.04 2.53 29.07
N ILE A 797 -4.92 1.61 29.49
CA ILE A 797 -6.26 1.94 29.99
C ILE A 797 -6.16 2.87 31.21
N GLY A 798 -5.27 2.58 32.17
CA GLY A 798 -5.16 3.32 33.43
C GLY A 798 -4.77 4.80 33.28
N LYS A 799 -4.12 5.17 32.17
CA LYS A 799 -3.79 6.57 31.84
C LYS A 799 -4.65 7.15 30.71
N ASN A 800 -5.62 6.39 30.19
CA ASN A 800 -6.38 6.71 28.99
C ASN A 800 -5.44 7.25 27.90
N ARG A 801 -4.41 6.45 27.55
CA ARG A 801 -3.37 6.83 26.60
C ARG A 801 -3.07 5.69 25.62
N ALA A 802 -3.13 5.96 24.31
CA ALA A 802 -2.47 5.13 23.30
C ALA A 802 -1.74 6.00 22.28
N GLN A 803 -0.55 5.58 21.88
CA GLN A 803 0.31 6.30 20.93
C GLN A 803 1.23 5.33 20.17
N VAL A 804 1.61 5.70 18.96
CA VAL A 804 2.50 4.91 18.11
C VAL A 804 3.83 5.63 17.97
N ASN A 805 4.91 4.93 18.25
CA ASN A 805 6.28 5.42 18.07
C ASN A 805 6.95 4.61 16.97
N ARG A 806 7.77 5.27 16.14
CA ARG A 806 8.44 4.62 15.01
C ARG A 806 9.94 4.61 15.20
N PHE A 807 10.57 3.52 14.79
CA PHE A 807 12.00 3.31 14.93
C PHE A 807 12.59 2.79 13.61
N SER A 808 13.75 3.32 13.22
CA SER A 808 14.61 2.68 12.22
C SER A 808 15.45 1.60 12.90
N VAL A 809 15.56 0.44 12.25
CA VAL A 809 16.46 -0.66 12.65
C VAL A 809 17.62 -0.74 11.65
N GLN A 810 18.85 -0.76 12.15
CA GLN A 810 20.06 -0.95 11.33
C GLN A 810 20.34 -2.44 11.13
N PRO A 811 20.97 -2.83 9.99
CA PRO A 811 21.31 -4.22 9.77
C PRO A 811 22.41 -4.71 10.72
N VAL A 812 22.26 -5.94 11.20
CA VAL A 812 23.22 -6.59 12.14
C VAL A 812 24.05 -7.70 11.48
N ILE A 813 23.79 -7.99 10.20
CA ILE A 813 24.65 -8.87 9.40
C ILE A 813 26.00 -8.16 9.19
N GLY A 814 27.08 -8.81 9.60
CA GLY A 814 28.43 -8.24 9.52
C GLY A 814 28.73 -7.13 10.55
N SER A 815 27.79 -6.78 11.43
CA SER A 815 27.98 -5.79 12.50
C SER A 815 27.56 -6.36 13.87
N GLN A 816 27.69 -5.56 14.93
CA GLN A 816 27.27 -5.91 16.29
C GLN A 816 26.06 -5.09 16.71
N VAL A 817 25.20 -5.65 17.56
CA VAL A 817 24.14 -4.89 18.22
C VAL A 817 24.78 -3.81 19.10
N ASN A 818 24.27 -2.58 19.00
CA ASN A 818 24.74 -1.40 19.73
C ASN A 818 23.58 -0.41 19.97
N ASP A 819 23.89 0.75 20.55
CA ASP A 819 22.89 1.78 20.88
C ASP A 819 22.22 2.41 19.66
N GLN A 820 22.87 2.38 18.50
CA GLN A 820 22.35 2.89 17.23
C GLN A 820 21.59 1.83 16.41
N THR A 821 21.56 0.57 16.86
CA THR A 821 20.89 -0.51 16.11
C THR A 821 19.39 -0.26 15.98
N ILE A 822 18.79 0.39 16.98
CA ILE A 822 17.42 0.90 16.92
C ILE A 822 17.45 2.38 17.28
N SER A 823 16.83 3.23 16.46
CA SER A 823 16.79 4.67 16.70
C SER A 823 15.40 5.22 16.36
N PRO A 824 14.85 6.13 17.17
CA PRO A 824 13.54 6.72 16.87
C PRO A 824 13.60 7.44 15.53
N LEU A 825 12.53 7.36 14.75
CA LEU A 825 12.34 8.26 13.62
C LEU A 825 12.14 9.69 14.15
N PRO A 826 12.47 10.72 13.36
CA PRO A 826 12.42 12.11 13.82
C PRO A 826 10.99 12.64 13.74
N ASP A 827 10.11 12.07 14.56
CA ASP A 827 8.74 12.50 14.78
C ASP A 827 8.75 13.66 15.78
N LEU A 828 8.35 14.86 15.34
CA LEU A 828 8.48 16.11 16.11
C LEU A 828 7.21 16.95 15.98
N PHE A 829 6.67 17.44 17.10
CA PHE A 829 5.66 18.51 17.11
C PHE A 829 6.24 19.86 17.53
N VAL A 830 7.31 19.83 18.32
CA VAL A 830 8.01 20.98 18.90
C VAL A 830 9.50 20.79 18.66
N LYS A 831 10.19 21.90 18.39
CA LYS A 831 11.63 21.91 18.16
C LYS A 831 12.41 21.17 19.25
N ASP A 832 13.30 20.28 18.81
CA ASP A 832 14.23 19.50 19.65
C ASP A 832 13.56 18.57 20.69
N ILE A 833 12.25 18.30 20.57
CA ILE A 833 11.51 17.38 21.45
C ILE A 833 11.00 16.19 20.62
N PRO A 834 11.72 15.05 20.62
CA PRO A 834 11.24 13.80 20.05
C PRO A 834 9.87 13.41 20.61
N SER A 835 8.96 13.03 19.73
CA SER A 835 7.59 12.68 20.06
C SER A 835 7.12 11.40 19.34
N TYR A 836 5.85 11.05 19.53
CA TYR A 836 5.17 9.95 18.85
C TYR A 836 4.80 10.35 17.41
N PHE A 837 4.55 9.35 16.57
CA PHE A 837 3.98 9.56 15.23
C PHE A 837 2.52 9.97 15.29
N VAL A 838 1.72 9.21 16.04
CA VAL A 838 0.30 9.49 16.28
C VAL A 838 -0.08 9.15 17.72
N SER A 839 -1.00 9.92 18.28
CA SER A 839 -1.63 9.65 19.58
C SER A 839 -3.13 9.55 19.38
N PHE A 840 -3.72 8.48 19.93
CA PHE A 840 -5.15 8.19 19.84
C PHE A 840 -5.90 8.63 21.10
N GLY A 841 -5.18 8.98 22.17
CA GLY A 841 -5.78 9.20 23.49
C GLY A 841 -6.28 7.90 24.08
N GLN A 842 -7.41 7.36 23.62
CA GLN A 842 -7.98 6.13 24.20
C GLN A 842 -7.16 4.87 23.87
N PHE A 843 -7.35 3.82 24.66
CA PHE A 843 -6.72 2.51 24.47
C PHE A 843 -7.00 1.95 23.06
N ARG A 844 -5.98 1.31 22.48
CA ARG A 844 -6.03 0.52 21.24
C ARG A 844 -5.42 -0.85 21.49
N ASP A 845 -5.98 -1.92 20.93
CA ASP A 845 -5.43 -3.28 21.06
C ASP A 845 -4.28 -3.51 20.09
N TRP A 846 -4.46 -3.06 18.85
CA TRP A 846 -3.47 -3.20 17.80
C TRP A 846 -3.53 -2.06 16.79
N ILE A 847 -2.44 -1.98 16.03
CA ILE A 847 -2.29 -1.21 14.81
C ILE A 847 -1.77 -2.13 13.70
N ILE A 848 -2.11 -1.81 12.45
CA ILE A 848 -1.42 -2.35 11.28
C ILE A 848 -1.33 -1.29 10.18
N SER A 849 -0.30 -1.39 9.34
CA SER A 849 -0.15 -0.51 8.18
C SER A 849 0.54 -1.20 7.00
N ASP A 850 0.12 -0.81 5.81
CA ASP A 850 0.79 -1.09 4.54
C ASP A 850 1.53 0.16 3.98
N GLY A 851 1.64 1.23 4.76
CA GLY A 851 2.22 2.52 4.35
C GLY A 851 1.24 3.46 3.65
N ALA A 852 0.15 2.96 3.08
CA ALA A 852 -0.94 3.77 2.51
C ALA A 852 -2.11 3.93 3.48
N LEU A 853 -2.36 2.90 4.29
CA LEU A 853 -3.44 2.79 5.25
C LEU A 853 -2.87 2.50 6.64
N PHE A 854 -3.50 3.06 7.67
CA PHE A 854 -3.17 2.78 9.06
C PHE A 854 -4.46 2.42 9.79
N PHE A 855 -4.60 1.14 10.13
CA PHE A 855 -5.75 0.63 10.85
C PHE A 855 -5.43 0.57 12.34
N HIS A 856 -6.45 0.85 13.16
CA HIS A 856 -6.38 0.68 14.61
C HIS A 856 -7.73 0.26 15.15
N GLU A 857 -7.72 -0.54 16.22
CA GLU A 857 -8.94 -1.06 16.85
C GLU A 857 -9.18 -0.43 18.22
N ILE A 858 -10.44 -0.13 18.51
CA ILE A 858 -10.94 -0.02 19.88
C ILE A 858 -11.64 -1.33 20.24
N ASN A 859 -11.14 -2.05 21.25
CA ASN A 859 -11.81 -3.24 21.77
C ASN A 859 -13.27 -2.99 22.14
N ARG A 860 -14.00 -4.09 22.28
CA ARG A 860 -15.26 -4.13 22.99
C ARG A 860 -15.13 -3.49 24.37
N TYR A 861 -15.95 -2.48 24.62
CA TYR A 861 -16.10 -1.86 25.94
C TYR A 861 -17.54 -2.04 26.42
N LEU A 862 -17.72 -2.87 27.45
CA LEU A 862 -19.05 -3.22 27.98
C LEU A 862 -19.98 -3.82 26.89
N CYS A 863 -21.04 -3.09 26.52
CA CYS A 863 -21.99 -3.46 25.49
C CYS A 863 -21.62 -2.97 24.08
N ASP A 864 -20.63 -2.10 23.96
CA ASP A 864 -20.24 -1.51 22.68
C ASP A 864 -19.33 -2.47 21.92
N ALA A 865 -19.71 -2.79 20.68
CA ALA A 865 -18.94 -3.66 19.79
C ALA A 865 -17.54 -3.08 19.49
N PRO A 866 -16.55 -3.93 19.18
CA PRO A 866 -15.25 -3.45 18.74
C PRO A 866 -15.40 -2.67 17.43
N VAL A 867 -14.61 -1.61 17.27
CA VAL A 867 -14.64 -0.73 16.09
C VAL A 867 -13.24 -0.60 15.53
N ILE A 868 -13.12 -0.80 14.22
CA ILE A 868 -11.88 -0.56 13.49
C ILE A 868 -11.98 0.80 12.81
N TYR A 869 -10.93 1.59 12.98
CA TYR A 869 -10.78 2.91 12.40
C TYR A 869 -9.57 2.94 11.46
N LEU A 870 -9.66 3.80 10.46
CA LEU A 870 -8.53 4.22 9.65
C LEU A 870 -8.02 5.56 10.17
N LEU A 871 -6.70 5.73 10.23
CA LEU A 871 -6.13 7.06 10.42
C LEU A 871 -6.44 7.91 9.19
N GLY A 872 -6.84 9.17 9.40
CA GLY A 872 -7.13 10.08 8.29
C GLY A 872 -5.97 10.19 7.28
N PRO A 873 -6.26 10.38 5.98
CA PRO A 873 -5.25 10.37 4.93
C PRO A 873 -4.21 11.50 5.12
N GLY A 874 -2.94 11.23 4.77
CA GLY A 874 -1.86 12.21 4.87
C GLY A 874 -1.22 12.32 6.25
N ALA A 875 -1.31 11.26 7.07
CA ALA A 875 -0.65 11.16 8.35
C ALA A 875 0.87 11.27 8.23
N ARG A 876 1.47 12.23 8.94
CA ARG A 876 2.89 12.54 8.87
C ARG A 876 3.41 13.22 10.13
N SER A 877 4.72 13.18 10.32
CA SER A 877 5.44 13.87 11.40
C SER A 877 5.01 15.33 11.54
N GLY A 878 4.70 15.73 12.77
CA GLY A 878 4.29 17.09 13.15
C GLY A 878 2.83 17.45 12.86
N LEU A 879 2.06 16.57 12.21
CA LEU A 879 0.63 16.80 11.99
C LEU A 879 -0.19 16.13 13.11
N ARG A 880 -0.91 16.94 13.89
CA ARG A 880 -1.78 16.43 14.96
C ARG A 880 -3.07 15.86 14.38
N PHE A 881 -3.37 14.60 14.71
CA PHE A 881 -4.64 13.97 14.39
C PHE A 881 -5.53 13.94 15.63
N LEU A 882 -6.79 14.31 15.45
CA LEU A 882 -7.81 14.11 16.46
C LEU A 882 -8.52 12.79 16.18
N ALA A 883 -8.52 11.89 17.16
CA ALA A 883 -9.03 10.52 16.99
C ALA A 883 -10.55 10.48 16.69
N ASP A 884 -11.30 11.52 17.03
CA ASP A 884 -12.75 11.68 16.78
C ASP A 884 -13.10 11.87 15.30
N LYS A 885 -12.11 12.17 14.45
CA LYS A 885 -12.29 12.36 13.00
C LYS A 885 -11.87 11.16 12.15
N ASN A 886 -11.44 10.07 12.77
CA ASN A 886 -11.03 8.88 12.05
C ASN A 886 -12.25 8.14 11.49
N PRO A 887 -12.30 7.82 10.18
CA PRO A 887 -13.39 7.05 9.61
C PRO A 887 -13.36 5.62 10.17
N SER A 888 -14.53 5.10 10.56
CA SER A 888 -14.71 3.70 10.92
C SER A 888 -14.88 2.85 9.67
N LEU A 889 -14.32 1.64 9.66
CA LEU A 889 -14.58 0.69 8.58
C LEU A 889 -16.07 0.32 8.51
N PRO A 890 -16.64 0.14 7.31
CA PRO A 890 -18.03 -0.21 7.12
C PRO A 890 -18.30 -1.70 7.39
N ILE A 891 -17.95 -2.19 8.59
CA ILE A 891 -18.10 -3.59 9.00
C ILE A 891 -18.99 -3.70 10.22
N THR A 892 -19.99 -4.59 10.18
CA THR A 892 -20.87 -4.83 11.33
C THR A 892 -20.25 -5.88 12.25
N MET A 893 -19.94 -5.49 13.49
CA MET A 893 -19.31 -6.35 14.52
C MET A 893 -20.11 -6.40 15.83
N SER A 894 -21.43 -6.21 15.78
CA SER A 894 -22.31 -6.09 16.96
C SER A 894 -22.19 -7.23 17.97
N GLU A 895 -21.73 -8.38 17.51
CA GLU A 895 -21.71 -9.64 18.23
C GLU A 895 -20.29 -10.11 18.60
N ALA A 896 -19.26 -9.43 18.09
CA ALA A 896 -17.87 -9.75 18.33
C ALA A 896 -17.47 -9.50 19.79
N CYS A 897 -16.68 -10.41 20.34
CA CYS A 897 -16.08 -10.30 21.67
C CYS A 897 -14.63 -9.84 21.60
N PHE A 898 -13.91 -10.25 20.56
CA PHE A 898 -12.54 -9.83 20.26
C PHE A 898 -12.31 -9.88 18.76
N LEU A 899 -11.35 -9.11 18.30
CA LEU A 899 -10.83 -9.14 16.94
C LEU A 899 -9.33 -9.43 16.99
N LEU A 900 -8.85 -10.17 15.99
CA LEU A 900 -7.43 -10.31 15.74
C LEU A 900 -6.94 -9.11 14.93
N PRO A 901 -5.64 -8.78 15.00
CA PRO A 901 -5.05 -7.83 14.07
C PRO A 901 -5.39 -8.20 12.63
N LEU A 902 -5.78 -7.19 11.85
CA LEU A 902 -5.93 -7.32 10.40
C LEU A 902 -4.67 -7.93 9.79
N LEU A 903 -4.84 -8.74 8.75
CA LEU A 903 -3.76 -9.40 8.03
C LEU A 903 -3.96 -9.18 6.54
N ARG A 904 -2.90 -8.84 5.80
CA ARG A 904 -2.93 -8.86 4.33
C ARG A 904 -2.44 -10.22 3.87
N ASN A 905 -3.26 -10.95 3.12
CA ASN A 905 -2.82 -12.23 2.55
C ASN A 905 -1.79 -11.97 1.45
N SER A 906 -0.61 -12.59 1.55
CA SER A 906 0.48 -12.38 0.57
C SER A 906 0.14 -12.90 -0.83
N ALA A 907 -0.82 -13.81 -0.94
CA ALA A 907 -1.24 -14.38 -2.23
C ALA A 907 -2.24 -13.51 -2.97
N THR A 908 -3.39 -13.20 -2.38
CA THR A 908 -4.44 -12.44 -3.07
C THR A 908 -4.26 -10.94 -2.91
N GLY A 909 -3.59 -10.49 -1.85
CA GLY A 909 -3.50 -9.09 -1.45
C GLY A 909 -4.70 -8.60 -0.62
N SER A 910 -5.73 -9.43 -0.46
CA SER A 910 -6.95 -9.10 0.29
C SER A 910 -6.66 -8.84 1.76
N TRP A 911 -7.40 -7.91 2.37
CA TRP A 911 -7.39 -7.74 3.82
C TRP A 911 -8.29 -8.78 4.48
N LEU A 912 -7.77 -9.43 5.51
CA LEU A 912 -8.42 -10.46 6.31
C LEU A 912 -8.60 -9.95 7.74
N LEU A 913 -9.82 -10.05 8.25
CA LEU A 913 -10.18 -9.73 9.62
C LEU A 913 -10.81 -10.95 10.26
N ALA A 914 -10.17 -11.49 11.29
CA ALA A 914 -10.63 -12.69 11.98
C ALA A 914 -10.96 -12.41 13.46
N GLY A 915 -11.75 -13.28 14.06
CA GLY A 915 -12.07 -13.27 15.48
C GLY A 915 -13.12 -14.32 15.83
N ASN A 916 -13.86 -14.10 16.91
CA ASN A 916 -14.91 -15.02 17.32
C ASN A 916 -16.14 -15.02 16.38
N GLU A 917 -16.32 -13.97 15.58
CA GLU A 917 -17.36 -13.87 14.54
C GLU A 917 -16.99 -14.57 13.22
N GLY A 918 -15.82 -15.22 13.16
CA GLY A 918 -15.31 -15.85 11.95
C GLY A 918 -14.40 -14.94 11.12
N LEU A 919 -14.31 -15.20 9.81
CA LEU A 919 -13.48 -14.45 8.88
C LEU A 919 -14.31 -13.42 8.11
N LYS A 920 -13.80 -12.19 8.03
CA LYS A 920 -14.25 -11.14 7.11
C LYS A 920 -13.11 -10.79 6.16
N ILE A 921 -13.45 -10.47 4.93
CA ILE A 921 -12.51 -10.26 3.82
C ILE A 921 -12.87 -8.94 3.14
N ASN A 922 -11.88 -8.12 2.84
CA ASN A 922 -12.00 -7.04 1.85
C ASN A 922 -11.57 -7.59 0.49
N GLU A 923 -12.54 -7.94 -0.34
CA GLU A 923 -12.32 -8.48 -1.68
C GLU A 923 -13.38 -7.95 -2.64
#